data_AF-A0A094DNJ8-F1
#
_entry.id   AF-A0A094DNJ8-F1
#
_cell.length_a   1.000
_cell.length_b   1.000
_cell.length_c   1.000
_cell.angle_alpha   90.00
_cell.angle_beta   90.00
_cell.angle_gamma   90.00
#
_symmetry.space_group_name_H-M   'P 1'
#
loop_
_entity.id
_entity.type
_entity.pdbx_description
1 polymer ?
#
loop_
_entity_poly.entity_id
_entity_poly.type
_entity_poly.pdbx_seq_one_letter_code
_entity_poly.pdbx_strand_id
1 'polypeptide(L)'
;MLALRASARVAGRRIAISGRRLPSSLPRAAVSSGLVAKRQYATPGSDTTTRSTVIQLLSNIGSKREVQQYLSHFSSVSSQQFAVIKVGGAIITEHLESLTSALALLTNVGLFPVVVHGAGPQLNKLLEDAGVEPQFEEGIRVTDGKTLAVARKLFLEENLKLVEKLEEMGVRARPVTSGVFGADYLDKEKWNLVGKINKINKDPIEAAINAGCLPILTSMAETPDGQVLNVNADVAAGELAKSLQPLKIVYLSEKGGLFNADTNEKISAINLDEEFEHLMSQWWCRYGTRLKIKEIKELLEHLPRTSSVAIIHPADLQKELFTDTGAGTLIRRGSKIDTATSLSQFEDIEQLKDVLVRDREALDARATVNRYVDGLKDKQFKAYFDESMDALAIVQPPVDSSGIANLATLTITKSGWLTNVADNVFAAIRKDHPKLVFTVKEDDENLTWFFDKAEGSFTKDGHVMFWYGTESAEEVTQLMTEFTKHGRSMHGEANLDERLYRAANAASGISGPNAPRQQARAFSTSARPTSRIIRGRMTQTRGYATTNPNPPLGKHNSSNSQPAKVALIGARGYTGQALIALLNAHPNMDLRHVSSRELAGQKLKGYEKRDITYENLSAEDVRRMEERGEVDCWVMALPNGVCKPFVEAVEEGRGPQNSVIVDLSADYRFDSKWTYGLPELVSRSDIARAKRIANPGCYATAAQIGIAPLVEFLGGQPTVFGVSGYSGAGTKPSPKNDVENLRDNLIPYSLTDHIHEREVSNQLGVEVAFIPHVASWFQGIHHTISVPLDRTFSSRDIRQIYQDRYAGEKLVRVTGEPPSVKAISGKHGVEVGGFGVHSSGKRVVVCATIDNLLKGAATQCLQNMNLALGFAEYEGIPLD
;
A
#
# COMPACT_ATOMS: atom_id res chain seq x y z
N MET A 1 -70.67 -21.96 -0.43
CA MET A 1 -71.53 -21.44 -1.53
C MET A 1 -70.60 -21.22 -2.72
N LEU A 2 -70.64 -22.09 -3.75
CA LEU A 2 -71.40 -21.93 -5.01
C LEU A 2 -70.86 -20.78 -5.90
N ALA A 3 -70.59 -20.91 -7.21
CA ALA A 3 -70.25 -22.00 -8.18
C ALA A 3 -69.75 -21.27 -9.47
N LEU A 4 -69.04 -21.80 -10.48
CA LEU A 4 -69.27 -22.89 -11.46
C LEU A 4 -67.89 -23.14 -12.17
N ARG A 5 -67.42 -24.32 -12.62
CA ARG A 5 -67.93 -25.53 -13.33
C ARG A 5 -68.05 -25.45 -14.88
N ALA A 6 -67.03 -25.98 -15.58
CA ALA A 6 -67.09 -26.90 -16.75
C ALA A 6 -65.64 -27.42 -17.00
N SER A 7 -65.27 -28.71 -17.15
CA SER A 7 -65.78 -29.86 -17.94
C SER A 7 -65.45 -29.77 -19.45
N ALA A 8 -64.95 -30.79 -20.18
CA ALA A 8 -64.34 -32.08 -19.80
C ALA A 8 -63.67 -32.79 -21.02
N ARG A 9 -62.65 -33.64 -20.75
CA ARG A 9 -62.37 -34.98 -21.35
C ARG A 9 -62.17 -35.24 -22.87
N VAL A 10 -61.01 -35.90 -23.12
CA VAL A 10 -60.80 -37.20 -23.83
C VAL A 10 -60.43 -37.24 -25.32
N ALA A 11 -59.56 -38.21 -25.62
CA ALA A 11 -58.82 -38.44 -26.85
C ALA A 11 -59.59 -39.17 -27.97
N GLY A 12 -59.04 -39.08 -29.19
CA GLY A 12 -59.40 -39.95 -30.32
C GLY A 12 -58.30 -39.92 -31.40
N ARG A 13 -57.55 -41.02 -31.56
CA ARG A 13 -56.44 -41.15 -32.53
C ARG A 13 -56.86 -42.07 -33.69
N ARG A 14 -56.83 -41.61 -34.95
CA ARG A 14 -56.97 -42.46 -36.15
C ARG A 14 -56.11 -41.97 -37.33
N ILE A 15 -55.84 -42.90 -38.25
CA ILE A 15 -54.89 -42.89 -39.38
C ILE A 15 -55.76 -43.32 -40.61
N ALA A 16 -55.55 -42.92 -41.89
CA ALA A 16 -54.32 -42.95 -42.69
C ALA A 16 -54.40 -42.18 -44.04
N ILE A 17 -53.24 -41.85 -44.64
CA ILE A 17 -52.73 -42.30 -45.98
C ILE A 17 -53.76 -42.34 -47.16
N SER A 18 -53.53 -41.85 -48.40
CA SER A 18 -52.40 -41.19 -49.09
C SER A 18 -52.85 -40.54 -50.43
N GLY A 19 -51.96 -39.82 -51.12
CA GLY A 19 -52.13 -39.48 -52.54
C GLY A 19 -50.90 -38.75 -53.12
N ARG A 20 -50.24 -39.33 -54.14
CA ARG A 20 -48.97 -38.83 -54.71
C ARG A 20 -49.04 -38.81 -56.24
N ARG A 21 -48.66 -37.70 -56.90
CA ARG A 21 -48.14 -37.69 -58.30
C ARG A 21 -47.44 -36.36 -58.65
N LEU A 22 -46.44 -36.49 -59.52
CA LEU A 22 -45.55 -35.51 -60.18
C LEU A 22 -45.85 -35.56 -61.71
N PRO A 23 -45.29 -34.74 -62.66
CA PRO A 23 -43.88 -34.24 -62.69
C PRO A 23 -43.51 -32.93 -63.45
N SER A 24 -42.22 -32.51 -63.30
CA SER A 24 -41.29 -31.83 -64.25
C SER A 24 -41.68 -30.49 -64.94
N SER A 25 -40.79 -29.51 -65.17
CA SER A 25 -39.34 -29.58 -65.50
C SER A 25 -38.49 -28.35 -65.06
N LEU A 26 -37.20 -28.33 -65.41
CA LEU A 26 -36.04 -27.56 -64.87
C LEU A 26 -35.51 -26.48 -65.89
N PRO A 27 -34.56 -25.53 -65.61
CA PRO A 27 -33.24 -25.80 -64.98
C PRO A 27 -32.41 -24.68 -64.25
N ARG A 28 -31.37 -25.14 -63.49
CA ARG A 28 -30.01 -24.56 -63.22
C ARG A 28 -29.88 -23.14 -62.55
N ALA A 29 -28.92 -22.85 -61.66
CA ALA A 29 -27.73 -23.58 -61.18
C ALA A 29 -27.38 -23.28 -59.69
N ALA A 30 -26.39 -24.03 -59.17
CA ALA A 30 -25.93 -24.13 -57.78
C ALA A 30 -25.31 -22.88 -57.12
N VAL A 31 -25.20 -22.87 -55.78
CA VAL A 31 -23.93 -23.12 -55.02
C VAL A 31 -24.28 -23.54 -53.57
N SER A 32 -23.37 -24.26 -52.91
CA SER A 32 -23.56 -25.04 -51.67
C SER A 32 -23.59 -24.22 -50.36
N SER A 33 -24.52 -24.57 -49.46
CA SER A 33 -24.46 -24.19 -48.03
C SER A 33 -23.48 -25.08 -47.25
N GLY A 34 -22.25 -24.60 -47.06
CA GLY A 34 -21.24 -25.27 -46.23
C GLY A 34 -21.45 -25.04 -44.73
N LEU A 35 -21.32 -26.13 -43.97
CA LEU A 35 -21.02 -26.24 -42.52
C LEU A 35 -21.10 -24.96 -41.67
N VAL A 36 -22.02 -24.95 -40.70
CA VAL A 36 -22.03 -23.97 -39.59
C VAL A 36 -20.81 -24.21 -38.69
N ALA A 37 -19.74 -23.47 -38.95
CA ALA A 37 -18.62 -23.36 -38.03
C ALA A 37 -19.09 -22.60 -36.77
N LYS A 38 -19.10 -23.26 -35.61
CA LYS A 38 -19.17 -22.57 -34.32
C LYS A 38 -17.98 -21.61 -34.23
N ARG A 39 -18.22 -20.29 -34.23
CA ARG A 39 -17.20 -19.33 -33.83
C ARG A 39 -16.81 -19.63 -32.39
N GLN A 40 -15.59 -20.10 -32.19
CA GLN A 40 -14.96 -20.09 -30.88
C GLN A 40 -14.74 -18.63 -30.50
N TYR A 41 -15.28 -18.20 -29.35
CA TYR A 41 -14.77 -17.00 -28.71
C TYR A 41 -13.34 -17.30 -28.27
N ALA A 42 -12.42 -16.39 -28.56
CA ALA A 42 -11.00 -16.59 -28.28
C ALA A 42 -10.76 -16.81 -26.78
N THR A 43 -10.03 -17.87 -26.45
CA THR A 43 -9.40 -18.03 -25.14
C THR A 43 -8.38 -16.90 -24.95
N PRO A 44 -8.33 -16.21 -23.81
CA PRO A 44 -7.26 -15.26 -23.55
C PRO A 44 -5.94 -16.03 -23.34
N GLY A 45 -4.98 -15.82 -24.23
CA GLY A 45 -3.60 -16.30 -24.04
C GLY A 45 -2.95 -15.52 -22.89
N SER A 46 -2.81 -16.13 -21.72
CA SER A 46 -2.70 -15.41 -20.44
C SER A 46 -1.32 -15.37 -19.77
N ASP A 47 -0.25 -15.85 -20.42
CA ASP A 47 1.11 -15.80 -19.86
C ASP A 47 2.06 -14.81 -20.56
N THR A 48 1.95 -14.63 -21.88
CA THR A 48 2.92 -13.83 -22.65
C THR A 48 2.72 -12.32 -22.47
N THR A 49 1.48 -11.83 -22.47
CA THR A 49 1.10 -10.41 -22.37
C THR A 49 1.33 -9.84 -20.97
N THR A 50 1.04 -10.63 -19.93
CA THR A 50 1.32 -10.27 -18.53
C THR A 50 2.83 -10.11 -18.32
N ARG A 51 3.64 -11.03 -18.86
CA ARG A 51 5.10 -10.97 -18.74
C ARG A 51 5.71 -9.79 -19.50
N SER A 52 5.24 -9.48 -20.72
CA SER A 52 5.72 -8.31 -21.45
C SER A 52 5.34 -7.00 -20.75
N THR A 53 4.12 -6.92 -20.21
CA THR A 53 3.66 -5.77 -19.41
C THR A 53 4.55 -5.56 -18.19
N VAL A 54 4.84 -6.61 -17.40
CA VAL A 54 5.73 -6.51 -16.23
C VAL A 54 7.17 -6.13 -16.61
N ILE A 55 7.72 -6.68 -17.70
CA ILE A 55 9.06 -6.31 -18.17
C ILE A 55 9.09 -4.84 -18.60
N GLN A 56 8.10 -4.37 -19.36
CA GLN A 56 8.02 -2.99 -19.83
C GLN A 56 7.85 -1.99 -18.67
N LEU A 57 7.13 -2.35 -17.62
CA LEU A 57 7.07 -1.56 -16.39
C LEU A 57 8.43 -1.48 -15.69
N LEU A 58 9.07 -2.62 -15.43
CA LEU A 58 10.37 -2.67 -14.76
C LEU A 58 11.47 -1.95 -15.54
N SER A 59 11.41 -1.93 -16.88
CA SER A 59 12.36 -1.18 -17.71
C SER A 59 12.18 0.35 -17.66
N ASN A 60 11.04 0.85 -17.20
CA ASN A 60 10.78 2.29 -17.05
C ASN A 60 11.01 2.80 -15.62
N ILE A 61 11.39 1.93 -14.68
CA ILE A 61 11.63 2.26 -13.28
C ILE A 61 13.15 2.35 -13.05
N GLY A 62 13.65 3.55 -12.81
CA GLY A 62 15.04 3.84 -12.47
C GLY A 62 15.32 3.93 -10.96
N SER A 63 14.31 4.23 -10.13
CA SER A 63 14.51 4.45 -8.69
C SER A 63 13.41 3.90 -7.77
N LYS A 64 13.75 3.70 -6.48
CA LYS A 64 12.78 3.34 -5.41
C LYS A 64 11.68 4.41 -5.24
N ARG A 65 11.98 5.69 -5.49
CA ARG A 65 11.00 6.81 -5.46
C ARG A 65 9.95 6.63 -6.57
N GLU A 66 10.38 6.29 -7.78
CA GLU A 66 9.47 6.01 -8.90
C GLU A 66 8.58 4.77 -8.65
N VAL A 67 9.10 3.70 -8.03
CA VAL A 67 8.28 2.56 -7.57
C VAL A 67 7.18 3.00 -6.59
N GLN A 68 7.52 3.87 -5.63
CA GLN A 68 6.56 4.36 -4.63
C GLN A 68 5.51 5.29 -5.26
N GLN A 69 5.91 6.17 -6.18
CA GLN A 69 4.98 7.00 -6.95
C GLN A 69 4.02 6.15 -7.78
N TYR A 70 4.56 5.19 -8.54
CA TYR A 70 3.78 4.20 -9.28
C TYR A 70 2.71 3.57 -8.36
N LEU A 71 3.12 2.90 -7.27
CA LEU A 71 2.21 2.25 -6.33
C LEU A 71 1.17 3.21 -5.70
N SER A 72 1.51 4.48 -5.48
CA SER A 72 0.56 5.48 -4.97
C SER A 72 -0.57 5.78 -5.94
N HIS A 73 -0.28 5.87 -7.25
CA HIS A 73 -1.29 6.12 -8.28
C HIS A 73 -2.21 4.92 -8.51
N PHE A 74 -1.73 3.68 -8.34
CA PHE A 74 -2.58 2.48 -8.43
C PHE A 74 -3.49 2.25 -7.23
N SER A 75 -3.09 2.68 -6.03
CA SER A 75 -3.80 2.36 -4.78
C SER A 75 -4.78 3.45 -4.30
N SER A 76 -4.70 4.68 -4.84
CA SER A 76 -5.36 5.85 -4.25
C SER A 76 -6.50 6.46 -5.06
N VAL A 77 -6.75 6.04 -6.31
CA VAL A 77 -7.51 6.83 -7.29
C VAL A 77 -8.66 6.01 -7.88
N SER A 78 -9.85 6.61 -8.01
CA SER A 78 -10.90 6.03 -8.84
C SER A 78 -10.42 6.02 -10.30
N SER A 79 -10.65 4.94 -11.05
CA SER A 79 -10.11 4.77 -12.41
C SER A 79 -10.50 5.89 -13.39
N GLN A 80 -11.59 6.60 -13.10
CA GLN A 80 -12.11 7.76 -13.85
C GLN A 80 -11.32 9.06 -13.62
N GLN A 81 -10.59 9.16 -12.50
CA GLN A 81 -9.81 10.33 -12.08
C GLN A 81 -8.30 10.17 -12.32
N PHE A 82 -7.88 9.10 -13.01
CA PHE A 82 -6.47 8.85 -13.28
C PHE A 82 -5.86 9.91 -14.20
N ALA A 83 -6.28 9.97 -15.46
CA ALA A 83 -5.75 10.93 -16.41
C ALA A 83 -6.74 11.30 -17.54
N VAL A 84 -6.62 12.53 -18.04
CA VAL A 84 -7.20 12.99 -19.31
C VAL A 84 -6.07 13.17 -20.32
N ILE A 85 -6.15 12.50 -21.48
CA ILE A 85 -5.09 12.53 -22.51
C ILE A 85 -5.65 13.18 -23.78
N LYS A 86 -5.12 14.35 -24.13
CA LYS A 86 -5.38 15.02 -25.41
C LYS A 86 -4.41 14.50 -26.46
N VAL A 87 -4.96 13.93 -27.53
CA VAL A 87 -4.23 13.45 -28.70
C VAL A 87 -4.40 14.47 -29.84
N GLY A 88 -3.28 15.01 -30.36
CA GLY A 88 -3.29 15.82 -31.56
C GLY A 88 -3.44 14.97 -32.83
N GLY A 89 -4.09 15.48 -33.87
CA GLY A 89 -4.38 14.70 -35.07
C GLY A 89 -3.15 14.07 -35.72
N ALA A 90 -2.05 14.82 -35.85
CA ALA A 90 -0.82 14.30 -36.43
C ALA A 90 -0.29 13.05 -35.69
N ILE A 91 -0.50 12.92 -34.38
CA ILE A 91 -0.13 11.74 -33.59
C ILE A 91 -0.85 10.47 -34.10
N ILE A 92 -2.11 10.57 -34.53
CA ILE A 92 -2.92 9.44 -35.05
C ILE A 92 -2.49 9.06 -36.49
N THR A 93 -1.78 9.94 -37.19
CA THR A 93 -1.24 9.67 -38.53
C THR A 93 0.21 9.18 -38.48
N GLU A 94 1.07 9.80 -37.66
CA GLU A 94 2.52 9.59 -37.71
C GLU A 94 3.06 8.72 -36.56
N HIS A 95 2.34 8.65 -35.43
CA HIS A 95 2.81 8.00 -34.20
C HIS A 95 1.78 7.03 -33.60
N LEU A 96 0.86 6.51 -34.42
CA LEU A 96 -0.26 5.68 -33.97
C LEU A 96 0.19 4.44 -33.18
N GLU A 97 1.20 3.71 -33.66
CA GLU A 97 1.70 2.50 -32.99
C GLU A 97 2.31 2.80 -31.61
N SER A 98 3.01 3.93 -31.49
CA SER A 98 3.59 4.37 -30.22
C SER A 98 2.50 4.78 -29.23
N LEU A 99 1.47 5.50 -29.71
CA LEU A 99 0.30 5.87 -28.93
C LEU A 99 -0.47 4.63 -28.43
N THR A 100 -0.82 3.69 -29.31
CA THR A 100 -1.62 2.53 -28.93
C THR A 100 -0.85 1.56 -28.03
N SER A 101 0.47 1.42 -28.23
CA SER A 101 1.33 0.65 -27.32
C SER A 101 1.34 1.23 -25.90
N ALA A 102 1.48 2.55 -25.76
CA ALA A 102 1.48 3.20 -24.45
C ALA A 102 0.10 3.13 -23.77
N LEU A 103 -0.99 3.35 -24.51
CA LEU A 103 -2.36 3.19 -23.99
C LEU A 103 -2.70 1.74 -23.62
N ALA A 104 -2.18 0.76 -24.37
CA ALA A 104 -2.33 -0.65 -24.06
C ALA A 104 -1.65 -1.03 -22.74
N LEU A 105 -0.42 -0.53 -22.51
CA LEU A 105 0.28 -0.74 -21.26
C LEU A 105 -0.56 -0.25 -20.07
N LEU A 106 -1.07 0.99 -20.14
CA LEU A 106 -1.91 1.60 -19.10
C LEU A 106 -3.18 0.78 -18.84
N THR A 107 -3.85 0.29 -19.90
CA THR A 107 -5.08 -0.49 -19.74
C THR A 107 -4.80 -1.88 -19.15
N ASN A 108 -3.68 -2.52 -19.53
CA ASN A 108 -3.28 -3.84 -19.02
C ASN A 108 -2.93 -3.83 -17.53
N VAL A 109 -2.52 -2.68 -16.98
CA VAL A 109 -2.27 -2.50 -15.54
C VAL A 109 -3.53 -2.05 -14.77
N GLY A 110 -4.66 -1.82 -15.45
CA GLY A 110 -5.94 -1.45 -14.84
C GLY A 110 -6.24 0.05 -14.80
N LEU A 111 -5.47 0.89 -15.52
CA LEU A 111 -5.69 2.33 -15.61
C LEU A 111 -6.42 2.68 -16.91
N PHE A 112 -7.49 3.46 -16.80
CA PHE A 112 -8.37 3.80 -17.93
C PHE A 112 -8.36 5.32 -18.17
N PRO A 113 -7.30 5.88 -18.76
CA PRO A 113 -7.25 7.31 -19.07
C PRO A 113 -8.35 7.69 -20.07
N VAL A 114 -8.95 8.87 -19.89
CA VAL A 114 -9.96 9.39 -20.81
C VAL A 114 -9.27 10.07 -21.97
N VAL A 115 -9.35 9.47 -23.16
CA VAL A 115 -8.65 9.96 -24.36
C VAL A 115 -9.58 10.87 -25.15
N VAL A 116 -9.14 12.08 -25.47
CA VAL A 116 -9.85 13.00 -26.37
C VAL A 116 -8.95 13.36 -27.54
N HIS A 117 -9.47 13.24 -28.78
CA HIS A 117 -8.67 13.48 -29.98
C HIS A 117 -9.21 14.59 -30.88
N GLY A 118 -8.27 15.25 -31.57
CA GLY A 118 -8.50 16.22 -32.63
C GLY A 118 -8.02 15.70 -33.99
N ALA A 119 -8.59 16.17 -35.11
CA ALA A 119 -8.17 15.80 -36.48
C ALA A 119 -7.76 17.02 -37.34
N GLY A 120 -7.15 18.04 -36.72
CA GLY A 120 -6.90 19.35 -37.32
C GLY A 120 -6.11 19.37 -38.64
N PRO A 121 -4.90 18.76 -38.70
CA PRO A 121 -4.09 18.72 -39.93
C PRO A 121 -4.76 17.95 -41.07
N GLN A 122 -5.40 16.81 -40.76
CA GLN A 122 -6.13 16.00 -41.73
C GLN A 122 -7.34 16.77 -42.29
N LEU A 123 -8.02 17.55 -41.46
CA LEU A 123 -9.14 18.38 -41.88
C LEU A 123 -8.71 19.50 -42.84
N ASN A 124 -7.57 20.16 -42.60
CA ASN A 124 -7.05 21.15 -43.55
C ASN A 124 -6.84 20.52 -44.93
N LYS A 125 -6.10 19.40 -44.97
CA LYS A 125 -5.80 18.69 -46.21
C LYS A 125 -7.07 18.22 -46.95
N LEU A 126 -8.04 17.65 -46.23
CA LEU A 126 -9.31 17.21 -46.85
C LEU A 126 -10.18 18.35 -47.35
N LEU A 127 -10.09 19.55 -46.75
CA LEU A 127 -10.78 20.74 -47.26
C LEU A 127 -10.07 21.29 -48.50
N GLU A 128 -8.73 21.36 -48.49
CA GLU A 128 -7.91 21.72 -49.64
C GLU A 128 -8.14 20.77 -50.84
N ASP A 129 -8.10 19.45 -50.62
CA ASP A 129 -8.40 18.41 -51.62
C ASP A 129 -9.85 18.51 -52.15
N ALA A 130 -10.78 19.04 -51.35
CA ALA A 130 -12.17 19.30 -51.74
C ALA A 130 -12.40 20.70 -52.38
N GLY A 131 -11.35 21.51 -52.54
CA GLY A 131 -11.44 22.86 -53.10
C GLY A 131 -12.08 23.89 -52.17
N VAL A 132 -12.06 23.66 -50.85
CA VAL A 132 -12.59 24.56 -49.82
C VAL A 132 -11.40 25.12 -49.02
N GLU A 133 -11.10 26.41 -49.18
CA GLU A 133 -10.02 27.04 -48.42
C GLU A 133 -10.35 27.08 -46.91
N PRO A 134 -9.47 26.57 -46.02
CA PRO A 134 -9.66 26.66 -44.57
C PRO A 134 -9.65 28.10 -44.06
N GLN A 135 -10.81 28.62 -43.67
CA GLN A 135 -10.93 29.96 -43.07
C GLN A 135 -10.66 29.93 -41.55
N PHE A 136 -9.74 30.79 -41.10
CA PHE A 136 -9.41 30.99 -39.70
C PHE A 136 -9.53 32.46 -39.31
N GLU A 137 -10.22 32.73 -38.20
CA GLU A 137 -10.34 34.06 -37.61
C GLU A 137 -10.01 33.97 -36.12
N GLU A 138 -9.10 34.82 -35.63
CA GLU A 138 -8.58 34.78 -34.25
C GLU A 138 -8.00 33.41 -33.81
N GLY A 139 -7.57 32.59 -34.78
CA GLY A 139 -7.07 31.22 -34.57
C GLY A 139 -8.17 30.14 -34.46
N ILE A 140 -9.44 30.53 -34.57
CA ILE A 140 -10.60 29.63 -34.60
C ILE A 140 -10.97 29.34 -36.05
N ARG A 141 -11.27 28.08 -36.37
CA ARG A 141 -11.74 27.67 -37.71
C ARG A 141 -13.21 28.06 -37.88
N VAL A 142 -13.51 28.96 -38.81
CA VAL A 142 -14.88 29.24 -39.23
C VAL A 142 -15.45 27.95 -39.83
N THR A 143 -16.58 27.46 -39.28
CA THR A 143 -17.09 26.13 -39.62
C THR A 143 -18.51 26.24 -40.16
N ASP A 144 -18.68 26.23 -41.48
CA ASP A 144 -20.00 26.16 -42.12
C ASP A 144 -20.57 24.72 -42.14
N GLY A 145 -21.79 24.55 -42.66
CA GLY A 145 -22.44 23.23 -42.74
C GLY A 145 -21.70 22.20 -43.60
N LYS A 146 -20.97 22.64 -44.64
CA LYS A 146 -20.19 21.74 -45.51
C LYS A 146 -18.90 21.30 -44.80
N THR A 147 -18.19 22.27 -44.22
CA THR A 147 -16.98 22.08 -43.42
C THR A 147 -17.27 21.17 -42.23
N LEU A 148 -18.40 21.36 -41.54
CA LEU A 148 -18.82 20.48 -40.44
C LEU A 148 -19.11 19.05 -40.93
N ALA A 149 -19.72 18.86 -42.10
CA ALA A 149 -19.98 17.53 -42.63
C ALA A 149 -18.69 16.76 -42.94
N VAL A 150 -17.70 17.43 -43.54
CA VAL A 150 -16.35 16.88 -43.78
C VAL A 150 -15.65 16.58 -42.45
N ALA A 151 -15.65 17.53 -41.52
CA ALA A 151 -15.06 17.38 -40.20
C ALA A 151 -15.66 16.20 -39.44
N ARG A 152 -16.99 16.12 -39.33
CA ARG A 152 -17.69 15.04 -38.62
C ARG A 152 -17.34 13.67 -39.20
N LYS A 153 -17.30 13.53 -40.52
CA LYS A 153 -16.89 12.27 -41.17
C LYS A 153 -15.48 11.87 -40.76
N LEU A 154 -14.51 12.78 -40.92
CA LEU A 154 -13.11 12.56 -40.54
C LEU A 154 -12.95 12.22 -39.05
N PHE A 155 -13.63 12.94 -38.15
CA PHE A 155 -13.58 12.70 -36.70
C PHE A 155 -14.06 11.30 -36.33
N LEU A 156 -15.08 10.77 -37.02
CA LEU A 156 -15.57 9.40 -36.82
C LEU A 156 -14.58 8.37 -37.38
N GLU A 157 -13.98 8.63 -38.55
CA GLU A 157 -12.98 7.75 -39.18
C GLU A 157 -11.71 7.63 -38.32
N GLU A 158 -11.13 8.74 -37.86
CA GLU A 158 -9.94 8.73 -36.99
C GLU A 158 -10.25 8.18 -35.58
N ASN A 159 -11.48 8.35 -35.06
CA ASN A 159 -11.91 7.73 -33.80
C ASN A 159 -11.93 6.19 -33.93
N LEU A 160 -12.56 5.68 -34.98
CA LEU A 160 -12.68 4.25 -35.21
C LEU A 160 -11.31 3.62 -35.47
N LYS A 161 -10.46 4.25 -36.30
CA LYS A 161 -9.08 3.83 -36.57
C LYS A 161 -8.24 3.68 -35.30
N LEU A 162 -8.37 4.60 -34.33
CA LEU A 162 -7.70 4.49 -33.03
C LEU A 162 -8.27 3.36 -32.17
N VAL A 163 -9.60 3.17 -32.17
CA VAL A 163 -10.28 2.08 -31.45
C VAL A 163 -9.90 0.71 -32.02
N GLU A 164 -9.98 0.52 -33.34
CA GLU A 164 -9.60 -0.72 -34.03
C GLU A 164 -8.13 -1.09 -33.73
N LYS A 165 -7.22 -0.11 -33.77
CA LYS A 165 -5.81 -0.35 -33.49
C LYS A 165 -5.53 -0.72 -32.02
N LEU A 166 -6.35 -0.24 -31.08
CA LEU A 166 -6.32 -0.67 -29.68
C LEU A 166 -6.88 -2.09 -29.52
N GLU A 167 -7.98 -2.43 -30.19
CA GLU A 167 -8.57 -3.77 -30.15
C GLU A 167 -7.64 -4.84 -30.77
N GLU A 168 -6.89 -4.51 -31.84
CA GLU A 168 -5.82 -5.36 -32.38
C GLU A 168 -4.75 -5.73 -31.32
N MET A 169 -4.49 -4.82 -30.37
CA MET A 169 -3.53 -5.01 -29.28
C MET A 169 -4.14 -5.68 -28.04
N GLY A 170 -5.39 -6.15 -28.12
CA GLY A 170 -6.13 -6.76 -27.01
C GLY A 170 -6.74 -5.78 -26.02
N VAL A 171 -6.69 -4.48 -26.31
CA VAL A 171 -7.26 -3.43 -25.46
C VAL A 171 -8.73 -3.26 -25.80
N ARG A 172 -9.61 -3.38 -24.81
CA ARG A 172 -11.03 -3.05 -24.99
C ARG A 172 -11.18 -1.54 -25.01
N ALA A 173 -11.32 -0.94 -26.18
CA ALA A 173 -11.64 0.48 -26.32
C ALA A 173 -13.15 0.69 -26.54
N ARG A 174 -13.67 1.88 -26.25
CA ARG A 174 -15.05 2.26 -26.60
C ARG A 174 -15.05 3.60 -27.34
N PRO A 175 -15.59 3.66 -28.58
CA PRO A 175 -15.80 4.93 -29.27
C PRO A 175 -16.90 5.73 -28.56
N VAL A 176 -16.61 6.97 -28.19
CA VAL A 176 -17.56 7.90 -27.56
C VAL A 176 -17.63 9.16 -28.42
N THR A 177 -18.44 9.09 -29.48
CA THR A 177 -18.44 10.05 -30.59
C THR A 177 -19.46 11.19 -30.46
N SER A 178 -20.32 11.13 -29.44
CA SER A 178 -21.41 12.08 -29.18
C SER A 178 -21.85 12.01 -27.71
N GLY A 179 -22.65 12.97 -27.25
CA GLY A 179 -23.35 12.92 -25.97
C GLY A 179 -22.53 13.19 -24.70
N VAL A 180 -21.24 13.55 -24.82
CA VAL A 180 -20.39 14.00 -23.70
C VAL A 180 -20.38 15.52 -23.56
N PHE A 181 -20.13 16.24 -24.65
CA PHE A 181 -19.96 17.70 -24.64
C PHE A 181 -21.27 18.40 -25.02
N GLY A 182 -21.90 19.08 -24.07
CA GLY A 182 -22.97 20.04 -24.32
C GLY A 182 -22.39 21.43 -24.57
N ALA A 183 -22.86 22.12 -25.61
CA ALA A 183 -22.36 23.43 -26.01
C ALA A 183 -23.44 24.34 -26.59
N ASP A 184 -23.27 25.64 -26.37
CA ASP A 184 -23.95 26.68 -27.14
C ASP A 184 -23.07 27.09 -28.34
N TYR A 185 -23.62 27.89 -29.26
CA TYR A 185 -22.81 28.56 -30.28
C TYR A 185 -21.81 29.53 -29.60
N LEU A 186 -20.53 29.48 -30.00
CA LEU A 186 -19.51 30.38 -29.47
C LEU A 186 -19.75 31.83 -29.94
N ASP A 187 -19.90 31.99 -31.26
CA ASP A 187 -20.51 33.13 -31.93
C ASP A 187 -21.02 32.62 -33.28
N LYS A 188 -22.34 32.69 -33.51
CA LYS A 188 -22.97 32.13 -34.70
C LYS A 188 -22.81 33.02 -35.93
N GLU A 189 -22.65 34.33 -35.75
CA GLU A 189 -22.46 35.27 -36.85
C GLU A 189 -21.00 35.30 -37.31
N LYS A 190 -20.06 35.20 -36.36
CA LYS A 190 -18.61 35.21 -36.62
C LYS A 190 -18.06 33.85 -37.04
N TRP A 191 -18.32 32.78 -36.26
CA TRP A 191 -17.67 31.47 -36.46
C TRP A 191 -18.62 30.35 -36.93
N ASN A 192 -19.92 30.63 -37.04
CA ASN A 192 -20.95 29.73 -37.55
C ASN A 192 -21.15 28.48 -36.66
N LEU A 193 -20.88 27.25 -37.12
CA LEU A 193 -21.13 26.01 -36.37
C LEU A 193 -19.99 25.64 -35.39
N VAL A 194 -19.50 26.62 -34.64
CA VAL A 194 -18.45 26.45 -33.61
C VAL A 194 -19.06 26.56 -32.22
N GLY A 195 -18.69 25.66 -31.32
CA GLY A 195 -19.31 25.49 -30.00
C GLY A 195 -18.47 26.02 -28.84
N LYS A 196 -19.16 26.59 -27.85
CA LYS A 196 -18.66 26.86 -26.51
C LYS A 196 -19.23 25.83 -25.55
N ILE A 197 -18.39 24.94 -25.04
CA ILE A 197 -18.82 23.92 -24.06
C ILE A 197 -19.36 24.62 -22.81
N ASN A 198 -20.54 24.19 -22.37
CA ASN A 198 -21.22 24.68 -21.17
C ASN A 198 -21.59 23.54 -20.19
N LYS A 199 -21.53 22.28 -20.65
CA LYS A 199 -21.91 21.10 -19.87
C LYS A 199 -21.08 19.88 -20.28
N ILE A 200 -20.64 19.10 -19.30
CA ILE A 200 -20.01 17.79 -19.49
C ILE A 200 -20.95 16.72 -18.93
N ASN A 201 -21.33 15.75 -19.75
CA ASN A 201 -22.03 14.55 -19.35
C ASN A 201 -21.02 13.41 -19.12
N LYS A 202 -20.95 12.90 -17.88
CA LYS A 202 -19.97 11.88 -17.49
C LYS A 202 -20.44 10.46 -17.80
N ASP A 203 -21.75 10.21 -17.81
CA ASP A 203 -22.34 8.86 -17.90
C ASP A 203 -21.73 7.97 -19.01
N PRO A 204 -21.46 8.45 -20.25
CA PRO A 204 -20.86 7.62 -21.30
C PRO A 204 -19.42 7.18 -20.98
N ILE A 205 -18.67 8.03 -20.28
CA ILE A 205 -17.28 7.81 -19.86
C ILE A 205 -17.26 6.82 -18.69
N GLU A 206 -18.09 7.07 -17.67
CA GLU A 206 -18.21 6.21 -16.49
C GLU A 206 -18.68 4.81 -16.90
N ALA A 207 -19.66 4.70 -17.80
CA ALA A 207 -20.15 3.43 -18.32
C ALA A 207 -19.14 2.70 -19.23
N ALA A 208 -18.16 3.39 -19.82
CA ALA A 208 -17.04 2.76 -20.51
C ALA A 208 -16.05 2.16 -19.50
N ILE A 209 -15.60 2.97 -18.54
CA ILE A 209 -14.61 2.59 -17.54
C ILE A 209 -15.13 1.46 -16.64
N ASN A 210 -16.39 1.55 -16.17
CA ASN A 210 -17.04 0.50 -15.39
C ASN A 210 -17.21 -0.82 -16.15
N ALA A 211 -17.24 -0.77 -17.49
CA ALA A 211 -17.27 -1.97 -18.34
C ALA A 211 -15.87 -2.53 -18.65
N GLY A 212 -14.79 -1.94 -18.09
CA GLY A 212 -13.41 -2.25 -18.42
C GLY A 212 -13.02 -1.86 -19.84
N CYS A 213 -13.53 -0.72 -20.33
CA CYS A 213 -13.23 -0.17 -21.65
C CYS A 213 -12.55 1.20 -21.56
N LEU A 214 -11.53 1.42 -22.38
CA LEU A 214 -10.86 2.71 -22.55
C LEU A 214 -11.74 3.67 -23.38
N PRO A 215 -12.23 4.80 -22.83
CA PRO A 215 -13.11 5.71 -23.57
C PRO A 215 -12.32 6.62 -24.52
N ILE A 216 -12.65 6.57 -25.81
CA ILE A 216 -12.02 7.36 -26.87
C ILE A 216 -13.01 8.39 -27.42
N LEU A 217 -12.82 9.66 -27.05
CA LEU A 217 -13.73 10.77 -27.33
C LEU A 217 -13.30 11.61 -28.54
N THR A 218 -14.25 12.06 -29.34
CA THR A 218 -14.07 13.12 -30.36
C THR A 218 -14.26 14.51 -29.78
N SER A 219 -13.53 15.52 -30.26
CA SER A 219 -13.74 16.93 -29.89
C SER A 219 -14.94 17.59 -30.61
N MET A 220 -16.12 16.96 -30.54
CA MET A 220 -17.39 17.48 -31.06
C MET A 220 -18.37 17.68 -29.92
N ALA A 221 -19.17 18.74 -29.98
CA ALA A 221 -20.20 19.04 -28.97
C ALA A 221 -21.58 19.17 -29.61
N GLU A 222 -22.63 19.17 -28.78
CA GLU A 222 -24.02 19.21 -29.22
C GLU A 222 -24.80 20.31 -28.49
N THR A 223 -25.66 21.01 -29.23
CA THR A 223 -26.67 21.90 -28.64
C THR A 223 -27.79 21.08 -27.96
N PRO A 224 -28.61 21.69 -27.09
CA PRO A 224 -29.80 21.03 -26.53
C PRO A 224 -30.77 20.44 -27.58
N ASP A 225 -30.80 21.02 -28.78
CA ASP A 225 -31.63 20.58 -29.92
C ASP A 225 -30.96 19.47 -30.78
N GLY A 226 -29.74 19.04 -30.42
CA GLY A 226 -28.99 17.98 -31.13
C GLY A 226 -28.18 18.44 -32.35
N GLN A 227 -27.99 19.75 -32.57
CA GLN A 227 -27.07 20.24 -33.59
C GLN A 227 -25.63 20.03 -33.13
N VAL A 228 -24.84 19.32 -33.93
CA VAL A 228 -23.40 19.13 -33.69
C VAL A 228 -22.65 20.44 -33.97
N LEU A 229 -21.69 20.77 -33.13
CA LEU A 229 -20.80 21.92 -33.23
C LEU A 229 -19.33 21.48 -33.17
N ASN A 230 -18.47 22.14 -33.94
CA ASN A 230 -17.03 21.94 -33.90
C ASN A 230 -16.43 22.63 -32.67
N VAL A 231 -15.51 21.95 -31.96
CA VAL A 231 -14.85 22.50 -30.77
C VAL A 231 -13.34 22.21 -30.82
N ASN A 232 -12.53 23.15 -30.33
CA ASN A 232 -11.10 22.96 -30.19
C ASN A 232 -10.80 21.81 -29.20
N ALA A 233 -10.04 20.80 -29.63
CA ALA A 233 -9.68 19.64 -28.81
C ALA A 233 -8.91 20.00 -27.53
N ASP A 234 -8.14 21.10 -27.50
CA ASP A 234 -7.46 21.55 -26.27
C ASP A 234 -8.44 22.15 -25.25
N VAL A 235 -9.47 22.87 -25.73
CA VAL A 235 -10.58 23.37 -24.90
C VAL A 235 -11.47 22.22 -24.41
N ALA A 236 -11.78 21.25 -25.27
CA ALA A 236 -12.53 20.06 -24.91
C ALA A 236 -11.80 19.23 -23.82
N ALA A 237 -10.47 19.08 -23.93
CA ALA A 237 -9.65 18.46 -22.90
C ALA A 237 -9.65 19.26 -21.59
N GLY A 238 -9.59 20.59 -21.66
CA GLY A 238 -9.65 21.48 -20.50
C GLY A 238 -10.97 21.39 -19.74
N GLU A 239 -12.12 21.51 -20.41
CA GLU A 239 -13.44 21.40 -19.78
C GLU A 239 -13.73 19.99 -19.25
N LEU A 240 -13.25 18.96 -19.95
CA LEU A 240 -13.30 17.58 -19.47
C LEU A 240 -12.45 17.41 -18.19
N ALA A 241 -11.25 17.98 -18.15
CA ALA A 241 -10.38 17.95 -16.97
C ALA A 241 -10.98 18.72 -15.79
N LYS A 242 -11.56 19.91 -15.99
CA LYS A 242 -12.30 20.64 -14.94
C LYS A 242 -13.44 19.81 -14.35
N SER A 243 -14.16 19.05 -15.19
CA SER A 243 -15.27 18.21 -14.77
C SER A 243 -14.85 16.92 -14.05
N LEU A 244 -13.82 16.22 -14.55
CA LEU A 244 -13.35 14.95 -13.99
C LEU A 244 -12.36 15.12 -12.82
N GLN A 245 -11.67 16.25 -12.75
CA GLN A 245 -10.59 16.55 -11.78
C GLN A 245 -9.51 15.45 -11.71
N PRO A 246 -8.84 15.13 -12.85
CA PRO A 246 -7.83 14.07 -12.89
C PRO A 246 -6.51 14.48 -12.21
N LEU A 247 -5.71 13.51 -11.79
CA LEU A 247 -4.35 13.76 -11.30
C LEU A 247 -3.39 14.22 -12.41
N LYS A 248 -3.50 13.61 -13.59
CA LYS A 248 -2.63 13.89 -14.75
C LYS A 248 -3.45 14.36 -15.95
N ILE A 249 -3.00 15.43 -16.60
CA ILE A 249 -3.58 15.94 -17.84
C ILE A 249 -2.45 15.94 -18.86
N VAL A 250 -2.57 15.15 -19.93
CA VAL A 250 -1.46 14.95 -20.87
C VAL A 250 -1.81 15.50 -22.24
N TYR A 251 -0.99 16.41 -22.75
CA TYR A 251 -1.07 16.92 -24.12
C TYR A 251 0.04 16.26 -24.96
N LEU A 252 -0.33 15.31 -25.81
CA LEU A 252 0.63 14.66 -26.70
C LEU A 252 1.02 15.57 -27.87
N SER A 253 2.32 15.64 -28.16
CA SER A 253 2.93 16.49 -29.19
C SER A 253 4.18 15.84 -29.80
N GLU A 254 4.43 16.06 -31.08
CA GLU A 254 5.58 15.48 -31.80
C GLU A 254 6.91 15.97 -31.24
N LYS A 255 6.96 17.23 -30.78
CA LYS A 255 8.17 17.84 -30.20
C LYS A 255 8.51 17.36 -28.79
N GLY A 256 7.59 16.68 -28.12
CA GLY A 256 7.83 16.11 -26.80
C GLY A 256 8.02 17.10 -25.65
N GLY A 257 7.63 18.37 -25.79
CA GLY A 257 7.77 19.37 -24.72
C GLY A 257 7.73 20.81 -25.20
N LEU A 258 7.95 21.72 -24.25
CA LEU A 258 8.28 23.13 -24.47
C LEU A 258 9.80 23.32 -24.45
N PHE A 259 10.28 24.26 -25.25
CA PHE A 259 11.70 24.56 -25.39
C PHE A 259 11.95 26.04 -25.10
N ASN A 260 13.03 26.33 -24.39
CA ASN A 260 13.55 27.68 -24.29
C ASN A 260 14.07 28.08 -25.67
N ALA A 261 13.51 29.13 -26.28
CA ALA A 261 13.89 29.51 -27.64
C ALA A 261 15.20 30.34 -27.72
N ASP A 262 15.84 30.60 -26.57
CA ASP A 262 17.18 31.21 -26.46
C ASP A 262 18.26 30.12 -26.39
N THR A 263 18.20 29.21 -25.39
CA THR A 263 19.17 28.11 -25.23
C THR A 263 18.88 26.90 -26.13
N ASN A 264 17.70 26.81 -26.73
CA ASN A 264 17.16 25.65 -27.44
C ASN A 264 17.03 24.37 -26.58
N GLU A 265 17.12 24.49 -25.26
CA GLU A 265 16.97 23.38 -24.32
C GLU A 265 15.50 23.11 -24.00
N LYS A 266 15.19 21.84 -23.70
CA LYS A 266 13.85 21.42 -23.28
C LYS A 266 13.60 21.84 -21.83
N ILE A 267 12.48 22.51 -21.58
CA ILE A 267 12.04 22.87 -20.23
C ILE A 267 11.46 21.60 -19.60
N SER A 268 12.09 21.07 -18.55
CA SER A 268 11.65 19.83 -17.89
C SER A 268 10.42 20.05 -17.00
N ALA A 269 10.39 21.13 -16.23
CA ALA A 269 9.29 21.48 -15.33
C ALA A 269 9.01 22.99 -15.31
N ILE A 270 7.80 23.37 -14.92
CA ILE A 270 7.37 24.75 -14.63
C ILE A 270 6.49 24.75 -13.38
N ASN A 271 6.91 25.46 -12.34
CA ASN A 271 6.12 25.76 -11.14
C ASN A 271 5.43 27.11 -11.30
N LEU A 272 4.14 27.13 -11.64
CA LEU A 272 3.43 28.35 -12.02
C LEU A 272 3.35 29.40 -10.90
N ASP A 273 3.22 28.99 -9.63
CA ASP A 273 3.10 29.93 -8.51
C ASP A 273 4.41 30.73 -8.26
N GLU A 274 5.56 30.27 -8.77
CA GLU A 274 6.87 30.95 -8.64
C GLU A 274 7.39 31.50 -9.99
N GLU A 275 7.32 30.71 -11.06
CA GLU A 275 8.04 31.00 -12.31
C GLU A 275 7.20 31.76 -13.34
N PHE A 276 5.86 31.81 -13.21
CA PHE A 276 4.97 32.28 -14.27
C PHE A 276 5.26 33.72 -14.72
N GLU A 277 5.35 34.68 -13.80
CA GLU A 277 5.61 36.09 -14.17
C GLU A 277 6.99 36.28 -14.81
N HIS A 278 8.00 35.54 -14.33
CA HIS A 278 9.33 35.56 -14.92
C HIS A 278 9.30 35.00 -16.35
N LEU A 279 8.67 33.85 -16.58
CA LEU A 279 8.51 33.24 -17.91
C LEU A 279 7.67 34.12 -18.86
N MET A 280 6.62 34.78 -18.36
CA MET A 280 5.78 35.69 -19.14
C MET A 280 6.48 37.00 -19.53
N SER A 281 7.56 37.38 -18.82
CA SER A 281 8.39 38.54 -19.17
C SER A 281 9.54 38.22 -20.13
N GLN A 282 9.86 36.94 -20.36
CA GLN A 282 10.94 36.55 -21.26
C GLN A 282 10.61 36.84 -22.72
N TRP A 283 11.54 37.51 -23.41
CA TRP A 283 11.43 37.87 -24.83
C TRP A 283 11.25 36.66 -25.76
N TRP A 284 11.82 35.50 -25.37
CA TRP A 284 11.76 34.26 -26.12
C TRP A 284 10.42 33.50 -25.95
N CYS A 285 9.56 33.91 -25.02
CA CYS A 285 8.24 33.31 -24.80
C CYS A 285 7.24 33.78 -25.89
N ARG A 286 7.39 33.20 -27.10
CA ARG A 286 6.60 33.51 -28.30
C ARG A 286 5.10 33.33 -28.06
N TYR A 287 4.27 34.05 -28.84
CA TYR A 287 2.80 34.09 -28.72
C TYR A 287 2.14 32.74 -28.46
N GLY A 288 2.45 31.69 -29.24
CA GLY A 288 1.87 30.35 -29.08
C GLY A 288 2.26 29.65 -27.77
N THR A 289 3.55 29.71 -27.38
CA THR A 289 4.02 29.20 -26.08
C THR A 289 3.38 29.95 -24.92
N ARG A 290 3.29 31.27 -25.06
CA ARG A 290 2.70 32.17 -24.07
C ARG A 290 1.22 31.91 -23.84
N LEU A 291 0.45 31.73 -24.91
CA LEU A 291 -0.96 31.36 -24.85
C LEU A 291 -1.15 30.02 -24.15
N LYS A 292 -0.38 29.00 -24.54
CA LYS A 292 -0.50 27.66 -23.96
C LYS A 292 -0.16 27.60 -22.47
N ILE A 293 0.85 28.36 -22.00
CA ILE A 293 1.16 28.44 -20.56
C ILE A 293 0.04 29.16 -19.80
N LYS A 294 -0.59 30.20 -20.38
CA LYS A 294 -1.76 30.87 -19.77
C LYS A 294 -2.98 29.95 -19.65
N GLU A 295 -3.35 29.27 -20.74
CA GLU A 295 -4.47 28.31 -20.75
C GLU A 295 -4.25 27.20 -19.71
N ILE A 296 -3.01 26.70 -19.57
CA ILE A 296 -2.64 25.68 -18.58
C ILE A 296 -2.68 26.23 -17.15
N LYS A 297 -2.29 27.49 -16.92
CA LYS A 297 -2.45 28.15 -15.61
C LYS A 297 -3.93 28.30 -15.23
N GLU A 298 -4.74 28.85 -16.13
CA GLU A 298 -6.19 28.99 -15.91
C GLU A 298 -6.85 27.63 -15.66
N LEU A 299 -6.46 26.57 -16.38
CA LEU A 299 -6.94 25.22 -16.13
C LEU A 299 -6.55 24.71 -14.74
N LEU A 300 -5.27 24.83 -14.35
CA LEU A 300 -4.76 24.34 -13.08
C LEU A 300 -5.28 25.13 -11.87
N GLU A 301 -5.67 26.39 -12.02
CA GLU A 301 -6.33 27.18 -10.97
C GLU A 301 -7.71 26.62 -10.58
N HIS A 302 -8.40 25.94 -11.50
CA HIS A 302 -9.70 25.28 -11.25
C HIS A 302 -9.57 23.85 -10.69
N LEU A 303 -8.33 23.37 -10.51
CA LEU A 303 -8.02 21.99 -10.14
C LEU A 303 -7.32 21.91 -8.77
N PRO A 304 -7.35 20.74 -8.10
CA PRO A 304 -6.53 20.50 -6.91
C PRO A 304 -5.05 20.77 -7.17
N ARG A 305 -4.30 21.27 -6.16
CA ARG A 305 -2.83 21.47 -6.27
C ARG A 305 -2.06 20.18 -6.63
N THR A 306 -2.65 19.01 -6.39
CA THR A 306 -2.10 17.69 -6.77
C THR A 306 -2.23 17.37 -8.26
N SER A 307 -3.09 18.07 -9.01
CA SER A 307 -3.21 17.91 -10.46
C SER A 307 -2.02 18.55 -11.19
N SER A 308 -1.57 17.92 -12.27
CA SER A 308 -0.50 18.44 -13.12
C SER A 308 -0.80 18.24 -14.61
N VAL A 309 -0.29 19.14 -15.44
CA VAL A 309 -0.37 19.09 -16.90
C VAL A 309 1.00 18.71 -17.46
N ALA A 310 1.08 17.73 -18.34
CA ALA A 310 2.32 17.35 -19.00
C ALA A 310 2.22 17.49 -20.52
N ILE A 311 3.27 18.03 -21.15
CA ILE A 311 3.40 18.13 -22.62
C ILE A 311 4.55 17.22 -23.05
N ILE A 312 4.23 16.12 -23.74
CA ILE A 312 5.18 15.01 -23.99
C ILE A 312 4.99 14.38 -25.38
N HIS A 313 5.89 13.47 -25.73
CA HIS A 313 5.82 12.63 -26.93
C HIS A 313 5.11 11.30 -26.59
N PRO A 314 4.36 10.67 -27.52
CA PRO A 314 3.61 9.44 -27.24
C PRO A 314 4.46 8.29 -26.68
N ALA A 315 5.71 8.14 -27.17
CA ALA A 315 6.62 7.10 -26.70
C ALA A 315 6.99 7.23 -25.21
N ASP A 316 6.90 8.46 -24.69
CA ASP A 316 7.29 8.84 -23.34
C ASP A 316 6.11 8.85 -22.35
N LEU A 317 4.89 8.56 -22.81
CA LEU A 317 3.65 8.60 -22.00
C LEU A 317 3.74 7.78 -20.72
N GLN A 318 4.34 6.59 -20.80
CA GLN A 318 4.58 5.73 -19.64
C GLN A 318 5.57 6.36 -18.63
N LYS A 319 6.62 7.05 -19.11
CA LYS A 319 7.63 7.65 -18.23
C LYS A 319 7.07 8.87 -17.51
N GLU A 320 6.34 9.74 -18.20
CA GLU A 320 5.77 10.97 -17.62
C GLU A 320 4.65 10.70 -16.59
N LEU A 321 3.85 9.65 -16.80
CA LEU A 321 2.76 9.30 -15.88
C LEU A 321 3.26 8.72 -14.56
N PHE A 322 4.50 8.22 -14.50
CA PHE A 322 5.01 7.44 -13.37
C PHE A 322 6.39 7.87 -12.82
N THR A 323 7.05 8.89 -13.39
CA THR A 323 8.36 9.37 -12.91
C THR A 323 8.39 10.89 -12.71
N ASP A 324 9.05 11.33 -11.63
CA ASP A 324 9.32 12.74 -11.33
C ASP A 324 10.33 13.39 -12.28
N THR A 325 11.27 12.61 -12.84
CA THR A 325 12.26 13.14 -13.79
C THR A 325 11.62 13.61 -15.09
N GLY A 326 10.40 13.13 -15.37
CA GLY A 326 9.63 13.47 -16.54
C GLY A 326 10.29 13.02 -17.84
N ALA A 327 9.60 13.30 -18.93
CA ALA A 327 10.10 13.04 -20.26
C ALA A 327 9.80 14.17 -21.25
N GLY A 328 8.85 15.06 -20.94
CA GLY A 328 8.67 16.32 -21.64
C GLY A 328 8.72 17.53 -20.72
N THR A 329 7.66 18.33 -20.71
CA THR A 329 7.49 19.48 -19.82
C THR A 329 6.33 19.25 -18.86
N LEU A 330 6.63 19.12 -17.57
CA LEU A 330 5.67 19.01 -16.48
C LEU A 330 5.31 20.39 -15.94
N ILE A 331 4.06 20.80 -16.08
CA ILE A 331 3.52 22.08 -15.62
C ILE A 331 2.55 21.85 -14.47
N ARG A 332 2.75 22.57 -13.38
CA ARG A 332 1.98 22.44 -12.14
C ARG A 332 1.87 23.79 -11.46
N ARG A 333 0.92 23.95 -10.54
CA ARG A 333 0.92 25.11 -9.63
C ARG A 333 2.19 25.13 -8.78
N GLY A 334 2.53 23.95 -8.23
CA GLY A 334 3.56 23.82 -7.21
C GLY A 334 3.11 24.39 -5.88
N SER A 335 4.06 24.56 -4.97
CA SER A 335 3.92 25.37 -3.77
C SER A 335 4.96 26.48 -3.83
N LYS A 336 4.58 27.70 -3.48
CA LYS A 336 5.52 28.80 -3.31
C LYS A 336 6.46 28.45 -2.15
N ILE A 337 7.77 28.66 -2.34
CA ILE A 337 8.75 28.57 -1.26
C ILE A 337 8.85 29.94 -0.60
N ASP A 338 8.41 30.02 0.64
CA ASP A 338 8.58 31.19 1.49
C ASP A 338 9.90 31.08 2.27
N THR A 339 10.44 32.23 2.66
CA THR A 339 11.70 32.31 3.41
C THR A 339 11.56 33.17 4.65
N ALA A 340 12.18 32.73 5.75
CA ALA A 340 12.19 33.46 7.01
C ALA A 340 13.61 33.59 7.55
N THR A 341 14.00 34.79 7.95
CA THR A 341 15.27 35.13 8.61
C THR A 341 15.11 35.42 10.11
N SER A 342 13.89 35.37 10.63
CA SER A 342 13.57 35.56 12.04
C SER A 342 12.32 34.76 12.45
N LEU A 343 12.21 34.38 13.73
CA LEU A 343 11.08 33.59 14.21
C LEU A 343 9.74 34.33 14.15
N SER A 344 9.75 35.67 14.14
CA SER A 344 8.56 36.52 13.99
C SER A 344 7.97 36.54 12.57
N GLN A 345 8.62 35.91 11.59
CA GLN A 345 8.11 35.78 10.22
C GLN A 345 7.37 34.46 9.97
N PHE A 346 7.33 33.56 10.96
CA PHE A 346 6.47 32.38 10.91
C PHE A 346 5.09 32.72 11.49
N GLU A 347 4.03 32.32 10.79
CA GLU A 347 2.66 32.55 11.25
C GLU A 347 2.32 31.71 12.50
N ASP A 348 2.81 30.47 12.56
CA ASP A 348 2.65 29.57 13.70
C ASP A 348 3.98 28.93 14.13
N ILE A 349 4.43 29.27 15.34
CA ILE A 349 5.67 28.77 15.95
C ILE A 349 5.48 27.36 16.54
N GLU A 350 4.27 26.95 16.93
CA GLU A 350 4.02 25.57 17.33
C GLU A 350 3.96 24.64 16.11
N GLN A 351 3.39 25.08 14.99
CA GLN A 351 3.49 24.35 13.72
C GLN A 351 4.96 24.15 13.30
N LEU A 352 5.80 25.18 13.40
CA LEU A 352 7.25 25.07 13.17
C LEU A 352 7.90 24.00 14.09
N LYS A 353 7.51 23.94 15.38
CA LYS A 353 8.00 22.92 16.32
C LYS A 353 7.47 21.53 16.01
N ASP A 354 6.23 21.39 15.55
CA ASP A 354 5.64 20.12 15.12
C ASP A 354 6.41 19.56 13.92
N VAL A 355 6.67 20.40 12.92
CA VAL A 355 7.45 20.06 11.72
C VAL A 355 8.88 19.67 12.09
N LEU A 356 9.52 20.36 13.04
CA LEU A 356 10.87 20.02 13.54
C LEU A 356 10.91 18.79 14.46
N VAL A 357 9.78 18.31 14.98
CA VAL A 357 9.69 17.04 15.73
C VAL A 357 9.34 15.86 14.81
N ARG A 358 8.77 16.13 13.63
CA ARG A 358 8.43 15.12 12.63
C ARG A 358 9.62 14.21 12.31
N ASP A 359 9.34 12.91 12.18
CA ASP A 359 10.29 11.85 11.85
C ASP A 359 11.50 11.69 12.81
N ARG A 360 11.39 12.15 14.08
CA ARG A 360 12.47 12.09 15.08
C ARG A 360 12.11 11.32 16.37
N GLU A 361 12.52 10.07 16.43
CA GLU A 361 12.27 9.11 17.52
C GLU A 361 13.13 9.34 18.79
N ALA A 362 12.96 10.47 19.50
CA ALA A 362 13.62 10.69 20.79
C ALA A 362 12.64 11.04 21.92
N LEU A 363 12.80 10.41 23.08
CA LEU A 363 12.00 10.63 24.30
C LEU A 363 12.02 12.09 24.81
N ASP A 364 13.01 12.89 24.42
CA ASP A 364 13.12 14.33 24.73
C ASP A 364 13.11 15.20 23.45
N ALA A 365 12.57 14.70 22.33
CA ALA A 365 12.57 15.39 21.03
C ALA A 365 11.89 16.77 21.13
N ARG A 366 10.68 16.84 21.69
CA ARG A 366 9.93 18.11 21.82
C ARG A 366 10.66 19.14 22.66
N ALA A 367 11.25 18.76 23.80
CA ALA A 367 11.97 19.71 24.63
C ALA A 367 13.30 20.14 23.99
N THR A 368 13.96 19.25 23.25
CA THR A 368 15.19 19.58 22.50
C THR A 368 14.89 20.52 21.33
N VAL A 369 13.80 20.29 20.59
CA VAL A 369 13.30 21.21 19.56
C VAL A 369 12.91 22.56 20.17
N ASN A 370 12.23 22.59 21.32
CA ASN A 370 11.94 23.84 22.04
C ASN A 370 13.23 24.60 22.37
N ARG A 371 14.23 23.96 22.99
CA ARG A 371 15.54 24.57 23.28
C ARG A 371 16.31 25.02 22.03
N TYR A 372 16.08 24.37 20.89
CA TYR A 372 16.67 24.77 19.60
C TYR A 372 15.97 25.99 19.01
N VAL A 373 14.63 25.99 18.94
CA VAL A 373 13.83 27.11 18.46
C VAL A 373 14.04 28.34 19.35
N ASP A 374 14.11 28.18 20.66
CA ASP A 374 14.51 29.28 21.55
C ASP A 374 15.94 29.79 21.23
N GLY A 375 16.88 28.88 20.98
CA GLY A 375 18.25 29.22 20.56
C GLY A 375 18.40 29.80 19.14
N LEU A 376 17.34 29.78 18.31
CA LEU A 376 17.31 30.49 17.03
C LEU A 376 17.00 31.98 17.19
N LYS A 377 16.54 32.44 18.37
CA LYS A 377 16.32 33.88 18.65
C LYS A 377 17.62 34.68 18.59
N ASP A 378 18.71 34.07 19.05
CA ASP A 378 20.02 34.71 19.22
C ASP A 378 21.02 34.35 18.10
N LYS A 379 20.56 33.69 17.03
CA LYS A 379 21.40 33.21 15.92
C LYS A 379 20.86 33.68 14.57
N GLN A 380 21.77 34.02 13.65
CA GLN A 380 21.39 34.23 12.26
C GLN A 380 21.09 32.88 11.58
N PHE A 381 19.97 32.82 10.87
CA PHE A 381 19.60 31.69 10.02
C PHE A 381 18.74 32.21 8.84
N LYS A 382 18.58 31.36 7.82
CA LYS A 382 17.55 31.52 6.80
C LYS A 382 16.84 30.19 6.62
N ALA A 383 15.54 30.19 6.87
CA ALA A 383 14.66 29.06 6.66
C ALA A 383 14.01 29.14 5.28
N TYR A 384 13.75 27.97 4.69
CA TYR A 384 13.07 27.78 3.42
C TYR A 384 11.99 26.73 3.65
N PHE A 385 10.73 27.05 3.36
CA PHE A 385 9.60 26.16 3.56
C PHE A 385 8.48 26.45 2.55
N ASP A 386 7.62 25.48 2.31
CA ASP A 386 6.43 25.67 1.49
C ASP A 386 5.21 26.04 2.36
N GLU A 387 4.18 26.62 1.73
CA GLU A 387 2.89 26.99 2.35
C GLU A 387 2.27 25.89 3.23
N SER A 388 2.45 24.60 2.88
CA SER A 388 1.89 23.46 3.62
C SER A 388 2.82 22.87 4.69
N MET A 389 4.04 23.40 4.84
CA MET A 389 5.10 22.84 5.69
C MET A 389 5.42 21.35 5.38
N ASP A 390 5.19 20.93 4.14
CA ASP A 390 5.55 19.59 3.66
C ASP A 390 7.09 19.46 3.61
N ALA A 391 7.81 20.54 3.32
CA ALA A 391 9.26 20.66 3.42
C ALA A 391 9.68 21.87 4.27
N LEU A 392 10.67 21.67 5.15
CA LEU A 392 11.35 22.72 5.90
C LEU A 392 12.86 22.50 5.88
N ALA A 393 13.60 23.54 5.51
CA ALA A 393 15.06 23.61 5.63
C ALA A 393 15.47 24.81 6.48
N ILE A 394 16.51 24.67 7.29
CA ILE A 394 17.14 25.80 8.00
C ILE A 394 18.63 25.82 7.66
N VAL A 395 19.06 26.87 6.97
CA VAL A 395 20.46 27.11 6.62
C VAL A 395 21.04 28.15 7.57
N GLN A 396 22.26 27.91 8.03
CA GLN A 396 23.03 28.86 8.83
C GLN A 396 24.12 29.48 7.95
N PRO A 397 24.37 30.81 8.09
CA PRO A 397 25.43 31.47 7.35
C PRO A 397 26.82 30.93 7.75
N PRO A 398 27.85 31.16 6.93
CA PRO A 398 29.22 30.76 7.25
C PRO A 398 29.66 31.35 8.59
N VAL A 399 30.20 30.50 9.46
CA VAL A 399 30.74 30.91 10.78
C VAL A 399 32.17 31.45 10.64
N ASP A 400 32.90 30.95 9.63
CA ASP A 400 34.33 31.15 9.44
C ASP A 400 34.64 31.80 8.08
N SER A 401 35.90 32.20 7.86
CA SER A 401 36.38 32.82 6.62
C SER A 401 36.37 31.89 5.39
N SER A 402 35.92 30.64 5.52
CA SER A 402 35.74 29.68 4.41
C SER A 402 34.58 30.05 3.48
N GLY A 403 33.60 30.81 3.98
CA GLY A 403 32.43 31.23 3.20
C GLY A 403 31.43 30.11 2.88
N ILE A 404 31.54 28.95 3.53
CA ILE A 404 30.68 27.78 3.32
C ILE A 404 29.49 27.83 4.29
N ALA A 405 28.26 27.79 3.78
CA ALA A 405 27.05 27.73 4.60
C ALA A 405 26.75 26.30 5.07
N ASN A 406 26.03 26.15 6.19
CA ASN A 406 25.70 24.85 6.79
C ASN A 406 24.18 24.62 6.79
N LEU A 407 23.73 23.48 6.24
CA LEU A 407 22.33 23.04 6.36
C LEU A 407 22.11 22.39 7.74
N ALA A 408 21.57 23.17 8.68
CA ALA A 408 21.41 22.76 10.06
C ALA A 408 20.25 21.77 10.28
N THR A 409 19.26 21.75 9.40
CA THR A 409 18.21 20.72 9.31
C THR A 409 17.54 20.75 7.93
N LEU A 410 17.08 19.59 7.48
CA LEU A 410 16.15 19.42 6.36
C LEU A 410 15.12 18.36 6.76
N THR A 411 13.84 18.67 6.68
CA THR A 411 12.76 17.78 7.13
C THR A 411 11.62 17.84 6.13
N ILE A 412 11.34 16.73 5.44
CA ILE A 412 10.43 16.66 4.29
C ILE A 412 9.48 15.47 4.47
N THR A 413 8.17 15.67 4.35
CA THR A 413 7.19 14.58 4.41
C THR A 413 7.32 13.64 3.21
N LYS A 414 6.73 12.44 3.33
CA LYS A 414 6.54 11.56 2.17
C LYS A 414 5.75 12.26 1.04
N SER A 415 4.85 13.19 1.36
CA SER A 415 4.17 14.02 0.35
C SER A 415 5.16 14.96 -0.37
N GLY A 416 5.96 15.74 0.37
CA GLY A 416 6.95 16.67 -0.19
C GLY A 416 8.06 16.00 -1.01
N TRP A 417 8.43 14.76 -0.67
CA TRP A 417 9.32 13.93 -1.49
C TRP A 417 8.65 13.48 -2.80
N LEU A 418 7.41 12.99 -2.74
CA LEU A 418 6.68 12.48 -3.92
C LEU A 418 6.07 13.59 -4.81
N THR A 419 6.08 14.84 -4.35
CA THR A 419 5.57 16.01 -5.07
C THR A 419 6.68 16.99 -5.46
N ASN A 420 7.95 16.55 -5.49
CA ASN A 420 9.10 17.36 -5.95
C ASN A 420 9.15 18.76 -5.27
N VAL A 421 8.77 18.84 -3.99
CA VAL A 421 8.92 20.04 -3.15
C VAL A 421 10.35 20.09 -2.58
N ALA A 422 10.91 18.91 -2.26
CA ALA A 422 12.32 18.75 -1.89
C ALA A 422 13.28 19.43 -2.88
N ASP A 423 13.06 19.18 -4.17
CA ASP A 423 13.84 19.72 -5.29
C ASP A 423 13.68 21.25 -5.43
N ASN A 424 12.47 21.80 -5.27
CA ASN A 424 12.22 23.24 -5.25
C ASN A 424 12.94 23.93 -4.07
N VAL A 425 12.80 23.38 -2.86
CA VAL A 425 13.47 23.91 -1.65
C VAL A 425 15.00 23.89 -1.82
N PHE A 426 15.56 22.80 -2.36
CA PHE A 426 17.00 22.71 -2.56
C PHE A 426 17.51 23.63 -3.67
N ALA A 427 16.72 23.88 -4.72
CA ALA A 427 17.04 24.87 -5.75
C ALA A 427 17.06 26.30 -5.18
N ALA A 428 16.09 26.66 -4.33
CA ALA A 428 16.08 27.94 -3.61
C ALA A 428 17.30 28.11 -2.70
N ILE A 429 17.67 27.06 -1.95
CA ILE A 429 18.90 27.06 -1.12
C ILE A 429 20.14 27.27 -2.00
N ARG A 430 20.30 26.54 -3.11
CA ARG A 430 21.48 26.61 -3.98
C ARG A 430 21.64 27.98 -4.66
N LYS A 431 20.53 28.65 -4.96
CA LYS A 431 20.49 30.02 -5.49
C LYS A 431 21.03 31.05 -4.50
N ASP A 432 20.69 30.90 -3.22
CA ASP A 432 21.06 31.85 -2.16
C ASP A 432 22.38 31.49 -1.45
N HIS A 433 22.80 30.23 -1.50
CA HIS A 433 24.00 29.69 -0.87
C HIS A 433 24.80 28.84 -1.89
N PRO A 434 25.69 29.46 -2.70
CA PRO A 434 26.42 28.74 -3.74
C PRO A 434 27.47 27.75 -3.19
N LYS A 435 27.93 27.93 -1.94
CA LYS A 435 28.73 26.95 -1.19
C LYS A 435 27.91 26.42 0.00
N LEU A 436 27.67 25.11 0.06
CA LEU A 436 26.93 24.47 1.14
C LEU A 436 27.59 23.14 1.56
N VAL A 437 27.59 22.86 2.86
CA VAL A 437 27.91 21.56 3.44
C VAL A 437 26.73 21.06 4.29
N PHE A 438 26.51 19.74 4.31
CA PHE A 438 25.44 19.11 5.07
C PHE A 438 25.76 17.64 5.40
N THR A 439 25.06 17.07 6.39
CA THR A 439 25.30 15.68 6.84
C THR A 439 24.02 14.86 6.92
N VAL A 440 23.99 13.70 6.24
CA VAL A 440 22.86 12.75 6.22
C VAL A 440 23.30 11.47 6.96
N LYS A 441 22.35 10.61 7.37
CA LYS A 441 22.70 9.27 7.86
C LYS A 441 22.96 8.33 6.67
N GLU A 442 23.79 7.32 6.86
CA GLU A 442 24.06 6.29 5.84
C GLU A 442 22.86 5.38 5.55
N ASP A 443 21.88 5.31 6.47
CA ASP A 443 20.64 4.52 6.35
C ASP A 443 19.42 5.30 5.85
N ASP A 444 19.59 6.54 5.37
CA ASP A 444 18.48 7.38 4.88
C ASP A 444 17.82 6.80 3.61
N GLU A 445 16.48 6.73 3.58
CA GLU A 445 15.74 6.16 2.45
C GLU A 445 15.94 6.92 1.12
N ASN A 446 16.37 8.19 1.19
CA ASN A 446 16.53 9.10 0.05
C ASN A 446 18.00 9.39 -0.26
N LEU A 447 18.95 8.62 0.28
CA LEU A 447 20.39 8.89 0.16
C LEU A 447 20.86 9.14 -1.29
N THR A 448 20.33 8.41 -2.28
CA THR A 448 20.61 8.60 -3.71
C THR A 448 20.31 10.02 -4.19
N TRP A 449 19.20 10.63 -3.75
CA TRP A 449 18.86 12.00 -4.13
C TRP A 449 19.89 13.01 -3.58
N PHE A 450 20.44 12.78 -2.39
CA PHE A 450 21.50 13.64 -1.85
C PHE A 450 22.81 13.51 -2.63
N PHE A 451 23.14 12.31 -3.14
CA PHE A 451 24.24 12.14 -4.09
C PHE A 451 24.01 12.94 -5.38
N ASP A 452 22.80 12.90 -5.95
CA ASP A 452 22.46 13.64 -7.19
C ASP A 452 22.52 15.16 -7.04
N LYS A 453 22.39 15.70 -5.81
CA LYS A 453 22.46 17.15 -5.55
C LYS A 453 23.86 17.65 -5.18
N ALA A 454 24.72 16.79 -4.66
CA ALA A 454 26.06 17.11 -4.21
C ALA A 454 27.11 17.03 -5.34
N GLU A 455 28.25 17.67 -5.15
CA GLU A 455 29.43 17.54 -6.03
C GLU A 455 30.47 16.60 -5.42
N GLY A 456 30.42 16.38 -4.10
CA GLY A 456 31.25 15.41 -3.40
C GLY A 456 30.61 14.90 -2.11
N SER A 457 31.11 13.77 -1.63
CA SER A 457 30.63 13.09 -0.43
C SER A 457 31.76 12.39 0.33
N PHE A 458 31.63 12.27 1.65
CA PHE A 458 32.57 11.53 2.49
C PHE A 458 31.86 10.84 3.66
N THR A 459 32.07 9.53 3.80
CA THR A 459 31.36 8.69 4.79
C THR A 459 32.24 8.39 6.01
N LYS A 460 31.69 8.56 7.21
CA LYS A 460 32.33 8.14 8.47
C LYS A 460 31.28 7.85 9.56
N ASP A 461 31.52 6.82 10.37
CA ASP A 461 30.74 6.48 11.58
C ASP A 461 29.21 6.46 11.36
N GLY A 462 28.74 5.84 10.27
CA GLY A 462 27.32 5.71 9.93
C GLY A 462 26.68 6.98 9.36
N HIS A 463 27.48 7.97 8.96
CA HIS A 463 27.02 9.26 8.47
C HIS A 463 27.76 9.65 7.18
N VAL A 464 27.06 10.32 6.27
CA VAL A 464 27.62 10.84 5.01
C VAL A 464 27.60 12.36 5.06
N MET A 465 28.77 12.98 4.96
CA MET A 465 28.91 14.41 4.68
C MET A 465 28.82 14.64 3.18
N PHE A 466 28.08 15.66 2.76
CA PHE A 466 27.93 16.09 1.37
C PHE A 466 28.26 17.58 1.24
N TRP A 467 28.76 17.98 0.08
CA TRP A 467 29.05 19.39 -0.22
C TRP A 467 28.84 19.73 -1.70
N TYR A 468 28.74 21.03 -1.98
CA TYR A 468 28.84 21.62 -3.32
C TYR A 468 29.42 23.04 -3.27
N GLY A 469 29.95 23.50 -4.41
CA GLY A 469 30.53 24.83 -4.61
C GLY A 469 31.99 25.00 -4.16
N THR A 470 32.67 23.93 -3.73
CA THR A 470 34.05 23.98 -3.25
C THR A 470 35.02 23.38 -4.28
N GLU A 471 35.71 24.25 -5.03
CA GLU A 471 36.66 23.85 -6.07
C GLU A 471 38.10 23.65 -5.54
N SER A 472 38.39 24.09 -4.31
CA SER A 472 39.73 23.99 -3.72
C SER A 472 39.94 22.65 -2.99
N ALA A 473 41.02 21.95 -3.36
CA ALA A 473 41.45 20.74 -2.67
C ALA A 473 41.84 20.99 -1.20
N GLU A 474 42.27 22.20 -0.86
CA GLU A 474 42.57 22.59 0.53
C GLU A 474 41.28 22.75 1.35
N GLU A 475 40.25 23.39 0.79
CA GLU A 475 38.92 23.52 1.43
C GLU A 475 38.32 22.13 1.72
N VAL A 476 38.34 21.23 0.72
CA VAL A 476 37.83 19.85 0.88
C VAL A 476 38.66 19.06 1.89
N THR A 477 39.99 19.18 1.88
CA THR A 477 40.85 18.51 2.87
C THR A 477 40.58 19.01 4.29
N GLN A 478 40.34 20.31 4.46
CA GLN A 478 39.96 20.88 5.76
C GLN A 478 38.60 20.33 6.23
N LEU A 479 37.56 20.38 5.38
CA LEU A 479 36.23 19.82 5.69
C LEU A 479 36.31 18.33 6.07
N MET A 480 37.04 17.52 5.30
CA MET A 480 37.25 16.10 5.59
C MET A 480 37.99 15.90 6.92
N THR A 481 38.97 16.75 7.24
CA THR A 481 39.73 16.67 8.50
C THR A 481 38.86 17.07 9.69
N GLU A 482 38.06 18.13 9.57
CA GLU A 482 37.13 18.58 10.60
C GLU A 482 36.03 17.55 10.84
N PHE A 483 35.38 17.03 9.80
CA PHE A 483 34.42 15.93 9.91
C PHE A 483 35.06 14.65 10.45
N THR A 484 36.32 14.34 10.11
CA THR A 484 37.03 13.20 10.68
C THR A 484 37.30 13.38 12.18
N LYS A 485 37.56 14.60 12.63
CA LYS A 485 37.89 14.92 14.02
C LYS A 485 36.67 15.15 14.91
N HIS A 486 35.58 15.66 14.34
CA HIS A 486 34.40 16.13 15.07
C HIS A 486 33.11 15.40 14.67
N GLY A 487 33.09 14.61 13.59
CA GLY A 487 31.89 14.00 13.03
C GLY A 487 30.85 15.08 12.72
N ARG A 488 29.59 14.83 13.09
CA ARG A 488 28.50 15.82 13.02
C ARG A 488 28.75 17.11 13.81
N SER A 489 29.69 17.13 14.77
CA SER A 489 29.97 18.31 15.60
C SER A 489 30.92 19.34 14.97
N MET A 490 31.30 19.16 13.69
CA MET A 490 32.21 20.07 12.96
C MET A 490 31.70 21.53 12.90
N HIS A 491 30.39 21.77 12.99
CA HIS A 491 29.78 23.11 13.02
C HIS A 491 29.24 23.53 14.40
N GLY A 492 29.71 22.87 15.48
CA GLY A 492 29.35 23.18 16.86
C GLY A 492 27.87 22.94 17.21
N GLU A 493 27.39 23.53 18.32
CA GLU A 493 26.03 23.31 18.84
C GLU A 493 24.88 23.91 17.99
N ALA A 494 25.11 24.12 16.69
CA ALA A 494 24.18 24.78 15.79
C ALA A 494 23.31 23.78 14.99
N ASN A 495 23.70 22.50 14.91
CA ASN A 495 22.94 21.44 14.25
C ASN A 495 21.88 20.81 15.19
N LEU A 496 20.61 20.75 14.76
CA LEU A 496 19.50 20.22 15.56
C LEU A 496 19.58 18.69 15.71
N ASP A 497 19.93 17.97 14.65
CA ASP A 497 20.08 16.51 14.69
C ASP A 497 21.21 16.07 15.61
N GLU A 498 22.26 16.89 15.75
CA GLU A 498 23.30 16.66 16.75
C GLU A 498 22.82 16.94 18.18
N ARG A 499 22.03 18.00 18.42
CA ARG A 499 21.44 18.27 19.74
C ARG A 499 20.53 17.14 20.20
N LEU A 500 19.73 16.57 19.30
CA LEU A 500 18.88 15.41 19.56
C LEU A 500 19.70 14.17 19.91
N TYR A 501 20.78 13.90 19.17
CA TYR A 501 21.71 12.81 19.44
C TYR A 501 22.44 12.98 20.79
N ARG A 502 22.92 14.19 21.12
CA ARG A 502 23.52 14.49 22.43
C ARG A 502 22.51 14.40 23.57
N ALA A 503 21.27 14.86 23.39
CA ALA A 503 20.23 14.73 24.42
C ALA A 503 19.95 13.24 24.75
N ALA A 504 19.84 12.39 23.73
CA ALA A 504 19.70 10.94 23.90
C ALA A 504 20.92 10.30 24.61
N ASN A 505 22.14 10.76 24.31
CA ASN A 505 23.38 10.28 24.94
C ASN A 505 23.61 10.87 26.36
N ALA A 506 23.10 12.06 26.66
CA ALA A 506 23.19 12.68 27.98
C ALA A 506 22.16 12.10 28.96
N ALA A 507 20.90 11.90 28.52
CA ALA A 507 19.89 11.15 29.27
C ALA A 507 20.35 9.72 29.59
N SER A 508 21.13 9.15 28.67
CA SER A 508 21.84 7.89 28.84
C SER A 508 22.96 7.92 29.91
N GLY A 509 23.70 9.03 30.05
CA GLY A 509 24.97 9.11 30.78
C GLY A 509 24.91 9.33 32.30
N ILE A 510 23.74 9.63 32.88
CA ILE A 510 23.61 10.07 34.29
C ILE A 510 23.72 8.91 35.31
N SER A 511 23.97 7.68 34.87
CA SER A 511 24.11 6.49 35.72
C SER A 511 25.57 6.14 36.06
N GLY A 512 26.27 7.05 36.76
CA GLY A 512 27.66 6.87 37.22
C GLY A 512 27.83 7.08 38.74
N PRO A 513 28.51 6.19 39.49
CA PRO A 513 28.55 6.28 40.95
C PRO A 513 29.79 7.04 41.46
N ASN A 514 29.72 8.38 41.55
CA ASN A 514 30.47 9.21 42.52
C ASN A 514 30.13 10.71 42.41
N ALA A 515 30.49 11.49 43.45
CA ALA A 515 30.34 12.95 43.60
C ALA A 515 28.98 13.42 44.21
N PRO A 516 28.91 14.61 44.88
CA PRO A 516 28.68 14.60 46.33
C PRO A 516 27.44 15.37 46.83
N ARG A 517 27.11 15.14 48.11
CA ARG A 517 26.07 15.87 48.85
C ARG A 517 26.35 17.38 48.92
N GLN A 518 25.36 18.21 48.62
CA GLN A 518 25.26 19.57 49.17
C GLN A 518 23.86 19.88 49.74
N GLN A 519 23.86 20.81 50.68
CA GLN A 519 22.91 20.93 51.79
C GLN A 519 21.53 21.50 51.43
N ALA A 520 20.56 20.96 52.15
CA ALA A 520 19.26 21.52 52.52
C ALA A 520 19.09 23.05 52.49
N ARG A 521 17.88 23.47 52.07
CA ARG A 521 17.05 24.38 52.87
C ARG A 521 15.65 23.78 53.04
N ALA A 522 15.06 24.02 54.20
CA ALA A 522 13.76 23.49 54.59
C ALA A 522 12.69 24.57 54.55
N PHE A 523 11.46 24.18 54.21
CA PHE A 523 10.24 24.69 54.84
C PHE A 523 9.24 23.54 55.00
N SER A 524 8.47 23.59 56.08
CA SER A 524 7.69 22.47 56.60
C SER A 524 6.26 22.87 56.95
N THR A 525 5.29 22.01 56.61
CA THR A 525 4.01 21.72 57.32
C THR A 525 3.29 20.62 56.53
N SER A 526 3.34 19.34 56.92
CA SER A 526 2.31 18.64 57.73
C SER A 526 0.88 18.72 57.14
N ALA A 527 0.14 17.61 56.87
CA ALA A 527 0.17 16.32 57.56
C ALA A 527 -0.29 15.07 56.73
N ARG A 528 0.38 13.93 56.99
CA ARG A 528 -0.06 12.51 57.19
C ARG A 528 -1.42 11.96 56.64
N PRO A 529 -1.58 10.61 56.48
CA PRO A 529 -0.64 9.57 56.00
C PRO A 529 -1.35 8.42 55.17
N THR A 530 -0.72 7.24 55.06
CA THR A 530 -1.13 5.96 54.42
C THR A 530 -0.84 5.85 52.90
N SER A 531 -0.36 4.73 52.34
CA SER A 531 0.16 3.46 52.91
C SER A 531 1.38 2.93 52.10
N ARG A 532 2.25 2.11 52.71
CA ARG A 532 3.44 1.53 52.06
C ARG A 532 3.10 0.27 51.26
N ILE A 533 3.60 0.16 50.02
CA ILE A 533 3.98 -1.12 49.41
C ILE A 533 5.41 -1.01 48.87
N ILE A 534 6.18 -2.09 49.00
CA ILE A 534 7.62 -2.18 48.79
C ILE A 534 7.93 -2.32 47.29
N ARG A 535 8.77 -1.43 46.72
CA ARG A 535 9.43 -1.67 45.42
C ARG A 535 10.83 -2.25 45.64
N GLY A 536 11.04 -3.48 45.17
CA GLY A 536 12.37 -4.07 45.02
C GLY A 536 13.15 -3.38 43.89
N ARG A 537 14.49 -3.37 44.01
CA ARG A 537 15.39 -2.93 42.94
C ARG A 537 15.21 -3.80 41.69
N MET A 538 15.14 -3.16 40.52
CA MET A 538 15.50 -3.80 39.25
C MET A 538 16.46 -2.91 38.47
N THR A 539 17.47 -3.54 37.91
CA THR A 539 18.54 -2.97 37.08
C THR A 539 18.00 -2.47 35.74
N GLN A 540 18.30 -1.22 35.38
CA GLN A 540 17.89 -0.66 34.09
C GLN A 540 18.94 -0.95 33.00
N THR A 541 18.56 -1.79 32.04
CA THR A 541 19.08 -1.77 30.67
C THR A 541 18.29 -0.76 29.84
N ARG A 542 18.96 0.00 28.95
CA ARG A 542 18.29 0.97 28.07
C ARG A 542 17.58 0.23 26.93
N GLY A 543 16.41 0.71 26.51
CA GLY A 543 15.63 0.15 25.39
C GLY A 543 15.02 1.24 24.51
N TYR A 544 14.85 0.90 23.23
CA TYR A 544 14.18 1.74 22.22
C TYR A 544 12.69 1.88 22.56
N ALA A 545 12.11 3.06 22.31
CA ALA A 545 10.68 3.30 22.53
C ALA A 545 9.86 2.77 21.35
N THR A 546 9.32 1.56 21.46
CA THR A 546 8.44 0.97 20.44
C THR A 546 6.99 1.41 20.64
N THR A 547 6.29 1.79 19.57
CA THR A 547 4.83 2.03 19.59
C THR A 547 4.03 0.75 19.86
N ASN A 548 4.57 -0.41 19.48
CA ASN A 548 4.06 -1.71 19.90
C ASN A 548 4.18 -1.83 21.44
N PRO A 549 3.05 -2.03 22.17
CA PRO A 549 3.04 -2.09 23.64
C PRO A 549 3.68 -3.37 24.21
N ASN A 550 4.00 -4.35 23.36
CA ASN A 550 4.58 -5.64 23.74
C ASN A 550 5.59 -6.06 22.67
N PRO A 551 6.74 -5.37 22.51
CA PRO A 551 7.66 -5.61 21.41
C PRO A 551 8.31 -7.01 21.47
N PRO A 552 8.68 -7.61 20.32
CA PRO A 552 9.33 -8.91 20.29
C PRO A 552 10.63 -8.97 21.08
N LEU A 553 10.84 -10.06 21.82
CA LEU A 553 12.09 -10.25 22.56
C LEU A 553 13.26 -10.61 21.64
N GLY A 554 12.98 -11.22 20.48
CA GLY A 554 13.99 -11.54 19.47
C GLY A 554 15.17 -12.34 20.07
N LYS A 555 16.40 -11.83 19.91
CA LYS A 555 17.61 -12.44 20.49
C LYS A 555 17.73 -12.25 22.01
N HIS A 556 17.01 -11.32 22.62
CA HIS A 556 17.10 -11.05 24.06
C HIS A 556 16.52 -12.18 24.93
N ASN A 557 15.70 -13.06 24.36
CA ASN A 557 15.22 -14.29 25.02
C ASN A 557 16.17 -15.48 24.86
N SER A 558 17.25 -15.37 24.06
CA SER A 558 18.20 -16.46 23.81
C SER A 558 19.16 -16.64 25.00
N SER A 559 18.65 -17.22 26.08
CA SER A 559 19.37 -17.52 27.32
C SER A 559 19.79 -18.98 27.45
N ASN A 560 19.19 -19.88 26.67
CA ASN A 560 19.45 -21.31 26.68
C ASN A 560 20.30 -21.73 25.47
N SER A 561 21.44 -22.38 25.75
CA SER A 561 22.39 -22.87 24.74
C SER A 561 22.40 -24.39 24.60
N GLN A 562 21.49 -25.10 25.28
CA GLN A 562 21.38 -26.55 25.23
C GLN A 562 20.11 -26.97 24.46
N PRO A 563 20.18 -27.98 23.57
CA PRO A 563 19.00 -28.48 22.88
C PRO A 563 17.95 -29.02 23.85
N ALA A 564 16.71 -28.51 23.78
CA ALA A 564 15.61 -28.97 24.61
C ALA A 564 15.02 -30.28 24.09
N LYS A 565 14.76 -31.24 24.99
CA LYS A 565 14.12 -32.53 24.69
C LYS A 565 12.60 -32.32 24.64
N VAL A 566 12.00 -32.55 23.49
CA VAL A 566 10.56 -32.36 23.25
C VAL A 566 9.85 -33.71 23.15
N ALA A 567 8.66 -33.82 23.74
CA ALA A 567 7.75 -34.94 23.52
C ALA A 567 6.41 -34.45 22.95
N LEU A 568 5.90 -35.13 21.93
CA LEU A 568 4.64 -34.79 21.25
C LEU A 568 3.60 -35.90 21.44
N ILE A 569 2.56 -35.61 22.21
CA ILE A 569 1.45 -36.53 22.46
C ILE A 569 0.30 -36.21 21.49
N GLY A 570 -0.11 -37.16 20.64
CA GLY A 570 -1.18 -36.95 19.64
C GLY A 570 -0.70 -36.59 18.22
N ALA A 571 0.54 -36.94 17.88
CA ALA A 571 1.25 -36.49 16.68
C ALA A 571 0.64 -36.85 15.30
N ARG A 572 -0.40 -37.68 15.24
CA ARG A 572 -1.02 -38.16 13.98
C ARG A 572 -1.74 -37.07 13.18
N GLY A 573 -2.27 -36.03 13.84
CA GLY A 573 -3.05 -34.98 13.18
C GLY A 573 -2.19 -34.08 12.28
N TYR A 574 -2.83 -33.36 11.34
CA TYR A 574 -2.14 -32.42 10.43
C TYR A 574 -1.26 -31.41 11.19
N THR A 575 -1.76 -30.85 12.28
CA THR A 575 -1.00 -29.96 13.18
C THR A 575 0.23 -30.64 13.79
N GLY A 576 0.12 -31.91 14.20
CA GLY A 576 1.24 -32.67 14.74
C GLY A 576 2.34 -32.87 13.70
N GLN A 577 1.97 -33.22 12.47
CA GLN A 577 2.93 -33.35 11.35
C GLN A 577 3.58 -32.00 10.99
N ALA A 578 2.82 -30.91 10.98
CA ALA A 578 3.36 -29.56 10.75
C ALA A 578 4.36 -29.14 11.85
N LEU A 579 4.08 -29.48 13.11
CA LEU A 579 4.99 -29.24 14.22
C LEU A 579 6.25 -30.13 14.14
N ILE A 580 6.13 -31.40 13.74
CA ILE A 580 7.29 -32.28 13.52
C ILE A 580 8.25 -31.69 12.46
N ALA A 581 7.72 -31.15 11.36
CA ALA A 581 8.53 -30.50 10.33
C ALA A 581 9.28 -29.26 10.86
N LEU A 582 8.59 -28.42 11.65
CA LEU A 582 9.21 -27.26 12.33
C LEU A 582 10.28 -27.68 13.35
N LEU A 583 10.02 -28.71 14.16
CA LEU A 583 11.00 -29.25 15.10
C LEU A 583 12.20 -29.91 14.37
N ASN A 584 12.02 -30.46 13.18
CA ASN A 584 13.14 -30.93 12.36
C ASN A 584 14.05 -29.77 11.93
N ALA A 585 13.48 -28.62 11.54
CA ALA A 585 14.23 -27.43 11.13
C ALA A 585 14.88 -26.65 12.29
N HIS A 586 14.29 -26.67 13.49
CA HIS A 586 14.75 -25.84 14.62
C HIS A 586 16.11 -26.31 15.20
N PRO A 587 17.17 -25.48 15.24
CA PRO A 587 18.51 -25.94 15.64
C PRO A 587 18.59 -26.52 17.06
N ASN A 588 17.93 -25.89 18.04
CA ASN A 588 18.01 -26.25 19.47
C ASN A 588 16.77 -26.97 20.04
N MET A 589 15.95 -27.62 19.20
CA MET A 589 14.87 -28.51 19.66
C MET A 589 15.13 -29.93 19.15
N ASP A 590 15.08 -30.90 20.05
CA ASP A 590 15.25 -32.32 19.74
C ASP A 590 14.00 -33.09 20.16
N LEU A 591 13.18 -33.46 19.18
CA LEU A 591 12.04 -34.36 19.38
C LEU A 591 12.58 -35.73 19.81
N ARG A 592 12.15 -36.20 20.98
CA ARG A 592 12.57 -37.47 21.57
C ARG A 592 11.48 -38.53 21.51
N HIS A 593 10.26 -38.13 21.87
CA HIS A 593 9.12 -39.04 22.02
C HIS A 593 7.91 -38.55 21.23
N VAL A 594 7.20 -39.47 20.60
CA VAL A 594 6.09 -39.17 19.71
C VAL A 594 5.00 -40.21 19.93
N SER A 595 3.91 -39.83 20.60
CA SER A 595 2.84 -40.77 20.95
C SER A 595 1.67 -40.72 19.96
N SER A 596 1.27 -41.89 19.48
CA SER A 596 0.09 -42.11 18.64
C SER A 596 -0.38 -43.57 18.75
N ARG A 597 -1.56 -43.77 19.36
CA ARG A 597 -2.17 -45.12 19.49
C ARG A 597 -2.35 -45.86 18.16
N GLU A 598 -2.61 -45.13 17.08
CA GLU A 598 -2.85 -45.73 15.75
C GLU A 598 -1.58 -46.02 14.95
N LEU A 599 -0.49 -45.29 15.24
CA LEU A 599 0.78 -45.44 14.51
C LEU A 599 1.85 -46.18 15.33
N ALA A 600 1.54 -46.57 16.57
CA ALA A 600 2.47 -47.22 17.48
C ALA A 600 3.25 -48.37 16.82
N GLY A 601 4.59 -48.36 16.98
CA GLY A 601 5.50 -49.31 16.34
C GLY A 601 5.94 -48.94 14.91
N GLN A 602 5.35 -47.93 14.26
CA GLN A 602 5.81 -47.43 12.96
C GLN A 602 6.92 -46.39 13.13
N LYS A 603 7.88 -46.34 12.19
CA LYS A 603 8.88 -45.25 12.13
C LYS A 603 8.21 -43.92 11.79
N LEU A 604 8.65 -42.86 12.48
CA LEU A 604 8.35 -41.48 12.14
C LEU A 604 8.98 -41.14 10.78
N LYS A 605 8.27 -40.35 9.97
CA LYS A 605 8.76 -39.81 8.70
C LYS A 605 8.84 -38.29 8.80
N GLY A 606 9.78 -37.67 8.09
CA GLY A 606 9.96 -36.21 8.08
C GLY A 606 10.71 -35.62 9.28
N TYR A 607 11.34 -36.46 10.11
CA TYR A 607 12.29 -36.05 11.15
C TYR A 607 13.60 -36.80 10.93
N GLU A 608 14.68 -36.07 10.69
CA GLU A 608 15.96 -36.62 10.18
C GLU A 608 17.06 -36.63 11.24
N LYS A 609 16.91 -35.82 12.30
CA LYS A 609 17.86 -35.74 13.42
C LYS A 609 17.96 -37.03 14.25
N ARG A 610 16.94 -37.90 14.19
CA ARG A 610 16.82 -39.11 15.00
C ARG A 610 15.88 -40.12 14.36
N ASP A 611 16.26 -41.39 14.41
CA ASP A 611 15.32 -42.50 14.21
C ASP A 611 14.34 -42.56 15.39
N ILE A 612 13.08 -42.19 15.16
CA ILE A 612 12.00 -42.24 16.15
C ILE A 612 10.94 -43.24 15.69
N THR A 613 10.41 -44.01 16.63
CA THR A 613 9.25 -44.89 16.43
C THR A 613 8.09 -44.31 17.22
N TYR A 614 6.87 -44.34 16.66
CA TYR A 614 5.68 -43.92 17.39
C TYR A 614 5.43 -44.83 18.60
N GLU A 615 5.16 -44.22 19.75
CA GLU A 615 4.87 -44.89 21.01
C GLU A 615 3.37 -44.83 21.34
N ASN A 616 2.90 -45.64 22.29
CA ASN A 616 1.56 -45.53 22.87
C ASN A 616 1.69 -45.23 24.37
N LEU A 617 2.20 -44.03 24.67
CA LEU A 617 2.44 -43.59 26.04
C LEU A 617 1.12 -43.42 26.80
N SER A 618 1.01 -44.07 27.96
CA SER A 618 -0.04 -43.80 28.94
C SER A 618 0.32 -42.60 29.82
N ALA A 619 -0.64 -42.07 30.57
CA ALA A 619 -0.37 -41.03 31.57
C ALA A 619 0.70 -41.47 32.58
N GLU A 620 0.68 -42.73 33.00
CA GLU A 620 1.66 -43.32 33.92
C GLU A 620 3.06 -43.45 33.28
N ASP A 621 3.17 -43.65 31.95
CA ASP A 621 4.47 -43.58 31.27
C ASP A 621 5.01 -42.14 31.25
N VAL A 622 4.16 -41.17 30.92
CA VAL A 622 4.50 -39.73 30.91
C VAL A 622 4.99 -39.28 32.30
N ARG A 623 4.30 -39.70 33.37
CA ARG A 623 4.73 -39.46 34.76
C ARG A 623 6.16 -39.96 35.02
N ARG A 624 6.43 -41.23 34.70
CA ARG A 624 7.76 -41.85 34.93
C ARG A 624 8.87 -41.18 34.10
N MET A 625 8.57 -40.77 32.87
CA MET A 625 9.50 -40.05 32.01
C MET A 625 9.79 -38.65 32.55
N GLU A 626 8.78 -37.97 33.10
CA GLU A 626 8.93 -36.68 33.77
C GLU A 626 9.75 -36.82 35.05
N GLU A 627 9.46 -37.78 35.95
CA GLU A 627 10.25 -38.08 37.16
C GLU A 627 11.75 -38.19 36.83
N ARG A 628 12.08 -38.94 35.77
CA ARG A 628 13.45 -39.13 35.27
C ARG A 628 14.03 -37.91 34.52
N GLY A 629 13.20 -37.01 34.01
CA GLY A 629 13.63 -35.83 33.25
C GLY A 629 14.08 -36.16 31.82
N GLU A 630 13.44 -37.14 31.20
CA GLU A 630 13.70 -37.53 29.81
C GLU A 630 13.22 -36.47 28.81
N VAL A 631 12.35 -35.55 29.25
CA VAL A 631 11.71 -34.47 28.50
C VAL A 631 11.91 -33.14 29.23
N ASP A 632 11.96 -32.02 28.50
CA ASP A 632 11.93 -30.66 29.05
C ASP A 632 10.67 -29.87 28.63
N CYS A 633 10.00 -30.31 27.54
CA CYS A 633 8.72 -29.77 27.08
C CYS A 633 7.80 -30.85 26.50
N TRP A 634 6.57 -30.89 27.01
CA TRP A 634 5.48 -31.75 26.55
C TRP A 634 4.49 -30.93 25.72
N VAL A 635 4.22 -31.38 24.49
CA VAL A 635 3.19 -30.80 23.63
C VAL A 635 2.00 -31.74 23.53
N MET A 636 0.83 -31.27 23.96
CA MET A 636 -0.42 -32.02 23.94
C MET A 636 -1.22 -31.66 22.67
N ALA A 637 -1.04 -32.46 21.62
CA ALA A 637 -1.77 -32.38 20.35
C ALA A 637 -3.00 -33.31 20.33
N LEU A 638 -3.76 -33.32 21.43
CA LEU A 638 -4.89 -34.22 21.65
C LEU A 638 -6.25 -33.54 21.36
N PRO A 639 -7.33 -34.32 21.15
CA PRO A 639 -8.69 -33.78 21.10
C PRO A 639 -9.10 -33.14 22.44
N ASN A 640 -10.02 -32.17 22.38
CA ASN A 640 -10.61 -31.56 23.57
C ASN A 640 -11.22 -32.61 24.51
N GLY A 641 -11.03 -32.42 25.82
CA GLY A 641 -11.45 -33.31 26.90
C GLY A 641 -10.49 -34.45 27.20
N VAL A 642 -9.35 -34.55 26.50
CA VAL A 642 -8.41 -35.70 26.59
C VAL A 642 -7.07 -35.32 27.23
N CYS A 643 -6.72 -34.04 27.30
CA CYS A 643 -5.42 -33.60 27.80
C CYS A 643 -5.22 -33.84 29.31
N LYS A 644 -6.30 -33.79 30.09
CA LYS A 644 -6.25 -33.75 31.56
C LYS A 644 -5.38 -34.84 32.22
N PRO A 645 -5.52 -36.14 31.94
CA PRO A 645 -4.71 -37.17 32.61
C PRO A 645 -3.21 -37.07 32.29
N PHE A 646 -2.85 -36.58 31.11
CA PHE A 646 -1.44 -36.37 30.73
C PHE A 646 -0.85 -35.12 31.39
N VAL A 647 -1.66 -34.06 31.54
CA VAL A 647 -1.28 -32.88 32.32
C VAL A 647 -1.05 -33.25 33.78
N GLU A 648 -2.00 -33.95 34.42
CA GLU A 648 -1.88 -34.40 35.81
C GLU A 648 -0.64 -35.29 36.01
N ALA A 649 -0.33 -36.18 35.06
CA ALA A 649 0.88 -37.00 35.08
C ALA A 649 2.20 -36.22 35.03
N VAL A 650 2.31 -35.21 34.16
CA VAL A 650 3.48 -34.30 34.17
C VAL A 650 3.52 -33.51 35.47
N GLU A 651 2.36 -33.09 35.98
CA GLU A 651 2.28 -32.29 37.20
C GLU A 651 2.75 -33.03 38.45
N GLU A 652 2.39 -34.30 38.58
CA GLU A 652 2.78 -35.18 39.70
C GLU A 652 4.24 -35.66 39.63
N GLY A 653 4.90 -35.60 38.46
CA GLY A 653 6.22 -36.20 38.24
C GLY A 653 7.39 -35.48 38.94
N ARG A 654 7.46 -34.14 38.84
CA ARG A 654 8.54 -33.32 39.45
C ARG A 654 8.06 -32.13 40.28
N GLY A 655 6.74 -31.97 40.46
CA GLY A 655 6.14 -30.87 41.21
C GLY A 655 6.63 -29.48 40.77
N PRO A 656 7.31 -28.69 41.63
CA PRO A 656 7.71 -27.33 41.28
C PRO A 656 8.81 -27.23 40.19
N GLN A 657 9.45 -28.34 39.78
CA GLN A 657 10.49 -28.36 38.73
C GLN A 657 10.02 -28.96 37.39
N ASN A 658 8.72 -29.10 37.17
CA ASN A 658 8.18 -29.74 35.97
C ASN A 658 8.64 -29.08 34.65
N SER A 659 8.69 -29.90 33.61
CA SER A 659 8.76 -29.53 32.20
C SER A 659 7.70 -28.49 31.79
N VAL A 660 7.95 -27.78 30.69
CA VAL A 660 6.93 -26.91 30.07
C VAL A 660 5.83 -27.79 29.48
N ILE A 661 4.56 -27.41 29.64
CA ILE A 661 3.41 -28.05 28.98
C ILE A 661 2.78 -27.04 28.03
N VAL A 662 2.63 -27.40 26.76
CA VAL A 662 1.88 -26.63 25.75
C VAL A 662 0.68 -27.46 25.29
N ASP A 663 -0.54 -26.99 25.59
CA ASP A 663 -1.78 -27.61 25.13
C ASP A 663 -2.26 -26.97 23.82
N LEU A 664 -2.50 -27.78 22.78
CA LEU A 664 -3.08 -27.33 21.51
C LEU A 664 -4.62 -27.43 21.50
N SER A 665 -5.20 -28.16 22.45
CA SER A 665 -6.65 -28.28 22.62
C SER A 665 -7.28 -26.98 23.09
N ALA A 666 -8.60 -26.99 23.33
CA ALA A 666 -9.31 -25.88 23.95
C ALA A 666 -9.48 -26.00 25.48
N ASP A 667 -8.99 -27.09 26.10
CA ASP A 667 -9.30 -27.48 27.49
C ASP A 667 -8.90 -26.41 28.51
N TYR A 668 -7.77 -25.73 28.30
CA TYR A 668 -7.21 -24.76 29.24
C TYR A 668 -7.22 -23.30 28.77
N ARG A 669 -7.80 -22.99 27.59
CA ARG A 669 -7.81 -21.62 27.03
C ARG A 669 -8.61 -20.60 27.85
N PHE A 670 -9.36 -21.07 28.84
CA PHE A 670 -10.20 -20.29 29.76
C PHE A 670 -9.74 -20.42 31.23
N ASP A 671 -8.68 -21.19 31.53
CA ASP A 671 -8.18 -21.34 32.90
C ASP A 671 -7.13 -20.27 33.21
N SER A 672 -7.38 -19.44 34.21
CA SER A 672 -6.47 -18.39 34.68
C SER A 672 -5.14 -18.90 35.25
N LYS A 673 -5.01 -20.21 35.49
CA LYS A 673 -3.75 -20.88 35.88
C LYS A 673 -2.84 -21.21 34.69
N TRP A 674 -3.34 -21.05 33.47
CA TRP A 674 -2.62 -21.28 32.22
C TRP A 674 -2.34 -19.94 31.54
N THR A 675 -1.15 -19.80 30.96
CA THR A 675 -0.81 -18.61 30.17
C THR A 675 -1.33 -18.78 28.75
N TYR A 676 -2.11 -17.82 28.26
CA TYR A 676 -2.62 -17.86 26.88
C TYR A 676 -1.49 -17.51 25.91
N GLY A 677 -1.16 -18.44 25.02
CA GLY A 677 0.06 -18.39 24.20
C GLY A 677 -0.07 -17.56 22.92
N LEU A 678 -0.40 -16.26 23.03
CA LEU A 678 -0.47 -15.32 21.90
C LEU A 678 0.50 -14.14 22.13
N PRO A 679 1.81 -14.29 21.82
CA PRO A 679 2.86 -13.33 22.15
C PRO A 679 2.65 -11.91 21.66
N GLU A 680 1.88 -11.71 20.59
CA GLU A 680 1.57 -10.39 20.03
C GLU A 680 0.63 -9.57 20.94
N LEU A 681 -0.22 -10.24 21.74
CA LEU A 681 -1.21 -9.62 22.62
C LEU A 681 -0.95 -9.87 24.12
N VAL A 682 -0.41 -11.04 24.47
CA VAL A 682 -0.08 -11.44 25.84
C VAL A 682 1.39 -11.14 26.11
N SER A 683 1.68 -10.56 27.27
CA SER A 683 3.03 -10.22 27.74
C SER A 683 4.03 -11.35 27.48
N ARG A 684 5.02 -11.08 26.63
CA ARG A 684 6.06 -12.06 26.28
C ARG A 684 6.84 -12.55 27.50
N SER A 685 6.98 -11.71 28.52
CA SER A 685 7.62 -12.07 29.80
C SER A 685 6.79 -13.04 30.66
N ASP A 686 5.48 -13.12 30.44
CA ASP A 686 4.62 -14.07 31.14
C ASP A 686 4.68 -15.43 30.44
N ILE A 687 4.64 -15.46 29.10
CA ILE A 687 4.86 -16.67 28.30
C ILE A 687 6.26 -17.25 28.55
N ALA A 688 7.30 -16.42 28.58
CA ALA A 688 8.68 -16.87 28.86
C ALA A 688 8.88 -17.44 30.27
N ARG A 689 7.99 -17.14 31.22
CA ARG A 689 7.99 -17.70 32.59
C ARG A 689 6.98 -18.84 32.77
N ALA A 690 6.16 -19.12 31.76
CA ALA A 690 5.07 -20.07 31.87
C ALA A 690 5.55 -21.52 31.82
N LYS A 691 5.05 -22.34 32.75
CA LYS A 691 5.14 -23.81 32.69
C LYS A 691 3.90 -24.47 32.09
N ARG A 692 2.81 -23.71 31.95
CA ARG A 692 1.51 -24.14 31.45
C ARG A 692 1.04 -23.13 30.41
N ILE A 693 1.03 -23.52 29.14
CA ILE A 693 0.66 -22.64 28.03
C ILE A 693 -0.52 -23.24 27.27
N ALA A 694 -1.62 -22.49 27.21
CA ALA A 694 -2.78 -22.84 26.39
C ALA A 694 -2.61 -22.17 25.03
N ASN A 695 -2.40 -22.95 23.98
CA ASN A 695 -2.17 -22.41 22.64
C ASN A 695 -3.50 -21.90 22.04
N PRO A 696 -3.51 -20.71 21.43
CA PRO A 696 -4.67 -20.16 20.73
C PRO A 696 -5.28 -21.11 19.70
N GLY A 697 -6.59 -21.02 19.53
CA GLY A 697 -7.29 -21.63 18.40
C GLY A 697 -7.12 -20.83 17.11
N CYS A 698 -6.98 -21.52 15.97
CA CYS A 698 -6.65 -20.89 14.69
C CYS A 698 -7.54 -19.69 14.32
N TYR A 699 -8.85 -19.83 14.35
CA TYR A 699 -9.77 -18.71 14.11
C TYR A 699 -9.65 -17.61 15.18
N ALA A 700 -9.41 -17.99 16.43
CA ALA A 700 -9.26 -17.03 17.52
C ALA A 700 -7.97 -16.21 17.35
N THR A 701 -6.86 -16.79 16.89
CA THR A 701 -5.61 -16.07 16.56
C THR A 701 -5.88 -14.95 15.56
N ALA A 702 -6.47 -15.28 14.40
CA ALA A 702 -6.72 -14.30 13.35
C ALA A 702 -7.75 -13.23 13.75
N ALA A 703 -8.78 -13.60 14.52
CA ALA A 703 -9.81 -12.66 14.98
C ALA A 703 -9.25 -11.71 16.05
N GLN A 704 -8.47 -12.21 17.01
CA GLN A 704 -7.83 -11.38 18.03
C GLN A 704 -6.85 -10.38 17.42
N ILE A 705 -5.96 -10.83 16.53
CA ILE A 705 -5.04 -9.92 15.83
C ILE A 705 -5.81 -8.92 14.95
N GLY A 706 -6.93 -9.35 14.37
CA GLY A 706 -7.83 -8.51 13.58
C GLY A 706 -8.66 -7.50 14.37
N ILE A 707 -8.87 -7.66 15.69
CA ILE A 707 -9.75 -6.78 16.50
C ILE A 707 -8.97 -6.00 17.56
N ALA A 708 -7.92 -6.56 18.16
CA ALA A 708 -7.19 -5.96 19.29
C ALA A 708 -6.77 -4.49 19.11
N PRO A 709 -6.33 -4.01 17.92
CA PRO A 709 -5.97 -2.60 17.73
C PRO A 709 -7.17 -1.63 17.82
N LEU A 710 -8.41 -2.13 17.74
CA LEU A 710 -9.64 -1.33 17.71
C LEU A 710 -10.49 -1.46 18.98
N VAL A 711 -10.06 -2.24 19.99
CA VAL A 711 -10.83 -2.48 21.23
C VAL A 711 -11.17 -1.18 21.97
N GLU A 712 -10.26 -0.20 21.99
CA GLU A 712 -10.50 1.11 22.63
C GLU A 712 -11.46 2.03 21.87
N PHE A 713 -11.85 1.66 20.64
CA PHE A 713 -12.66 2.47 19.73
C PHE A 713 -14.00 1.82 19.37
N LEU A 714 -14.40 0.75 20.06
CA LEU A 714 -15.62 0.01 19.73
C LEU A 714 -16.89 0.80 20.03
N GLY A 715 -17.68 1.06 19.00
CA GLY A 715 -19.03 1.63 19.10
C GLY A 715 -20.13 0.56 19.24
N GLY A 716 -19.76 -0.71 19.29
CA GLY A 716 -20.66 -1.86 19.34
C GLY A 716 -19.93 -3.18 19.10
N GLN A 717 -20.66 -4.29 19.12
CA GLN A 717 -20.12 -5.64 18.99
C GLN A 717 -19.48 -5.88 17.60
N PRO A 718 -18.20 -6.29 17.51
CA PRO A 718 -17.60 -6.75 16.27
C PRO A 718 -18.27 -8.03 15.75
N THR A 719 -18.45 -8.13 14.43
CA THR A 719 -18.93 -9.35 13.76
C THR A 719 -17.83 -9.92 12.87
N VAL A 720 -17.47 -11.18 13.11
CA VAL A 720 -16.43 -11.92 12.39
C VAL A 720 -17.08 -13.00 11.52
N PHE A 721 -16.89 -12.92 10.21
CA PHE A 721 -17.18 -14.01 9.29
C PHE A 721 -15.86 -14.67 8.89
N GLY A 722 -15.71 -15.98 9.16
CA GLY A 722 -14.44 -16.69 8.94
C GLY A 722 -14.62 -17.93 8.07
N VAL A 723 -13.72 -18.13 7.11
CA VAL A 723 -13.69 -19.34 6.28
C VAL A 723 -12.33 -20.03 6.39
N SER A 724 -12.31 -21.32 6.73
CA SER A 724 -11.09 -22.15 6.76
C SER A 724 -11.04 -23.17 5.64
N GLY A 725 -9.84 -23.66 5.37
CA GLY A 725 -9.63 -24.92 4.67
C GLY A 725 -10.09 -26.11 5.50
N TYR A 726 -10.29 -27.24 4.82
CA TYR A 726 -10.87 -28.45 5.42
C TYR A 726 -9.95 -29.20 6.39
N SER A 727 -8.63 -28.94 6.36
CA SER A 727 -7.70 -29.46 7.38
C SER A 727 -8.07 -29.05 8.81
N GLY A 728 -8.78 -27.92 8.98
CA GLY A 728 -9.30 -27.45 10.27
C GLY A 728 -10.36 -28.36 10.90
N ALA A 729 -11.04 -29.20 10.12
CA ALA A 729 -11.96 -30.21 10.64
C ALA A 729 -11.25 -31.50 11.09
N GLY A 730 -9.91 -31.56 10.99
CA GLY A 730 -9.09 -32.69 11.39
C GLY A 730 -9.11 -33.85 10.40
N THR A 731 -8.65 -35.02 10.85
CA THR A 731 -8.47 -36.22 10.01
C THR A 731 -9.59 -37.28 10.16
N LYS A 732 -10.57 -37.05 11.05
CA LYS A 732 -11.72 -37.96 11.21
C LYS A 732 -12.77 -37.63 10.14
N PRO A 733 -13.23 -38.59 9.30
CA PRO A 733 -14.18 -38.30 8.23
C PRO A 733 -15.48 -37.64 8.71
N SER A 734 -15.92 -36.62 7.98
CA SER A 734 -17.13 -35.82 8.24
C SER A 734 -17.50 -35.03 6.97
N PRO A 735 -18.72 -34.48 6.85
CA PRO A 735 -19.08 -33.58 5.75
C PRO A 735 -18.20 -32.30 5.67
N LYS A 736 -17.47 -31.96 6.74
CA LYS A 736 -16.62 -30.77 6.85
C LYS A 736 -15.16 -31.02 6.44
N ASN A 737 -14.79 -32.25 6.11
CA ASN A 737 -13.51 -32.63 5.49
C ASN A 737 -13.64 -33.64 4.36
N ASP A 738 -14.85 -33.79 3.82
CA ASP A 738 -15.10 -34.47 2.56
C ASP A 738 -14.97 -33.45 1.41
N VAL A 739 -13.93 -33.63 0.59
CA VAL A 739 -13.58 -32.72 -0.51
C VAL A 739 -14.63 -32.70 -1.61
N GLU A 740 -15.32 -33.82 -1.87
CA GLU A 740 -16.39 -33.87 -2.87
C GLU A 740 -17.65 -33.16 -2.34
N ASN A 741 -17.96 -33.27 -1.05
CA ASN A 741 -19.07 -32.54 -0.43
C ASN A 741 -18.80 -31.02 -0.31
N LEU A 742 -17.53 -30.61 -0.21
CA LEU A 742 -17.10 -29.21 -0.17
C LEU A 742 -16.90 -28.58 -1.55
N ARG A 743 -16.88 -29.39 -2.61
CA ARG A 743 -16.74 -28.91 -3.99
C ARG A 743 -17.92 -28.02 -4.35
N ASP A 744 -17.60 -26.83 -4.86
CA ASP A 744 -18.58 -25.78 -5.23
C ASP A 744 -19.53 -25.40 -4.06
N ASN A 745 -19.09 -25.57 -2.81
CA ASN A 745 -19.90 -25.47 -1.59
C ASN A 745 -19.16 -24.74 -0.46
N LEU A 746 -19.91 -24.21 0.52
CA LEU A 746 -19.41 -23.52 1.70
C LEU A 746 -20.32 -23.87 2.90
N ILE A 747 -19.76 -24.49 3.94
CA ILE A 747 -20.56 -25.10 5.01
C ILE A 747 -20.22 -24.47 6.37
N PRO A 748 -21.19 -24.03 7.19
CA PRO A 748 -20.91 -23.52 8.54
C PRO A 748 -20.39 -24.61 9.48
N TYR A 749 -19.43 -24.28 10.35
CA TYR A 749 -19.08 -25.12 11.50
C TYR A 749 -20.20 -25.07 12.56
N SER A 750 -20.63 -23.87 12.90
CA SER A 750 -21.86 -23.53 13.62
C SER A 750 -22.27 -22.12 13.23
N LEU A 751 -23.51 -21.70 13.56
CA LEU A 751 -24.01 -20.35 13.27
C LEU A 751 -23.88 -19.39 14.48
N THR A 752 -23.79 -19.95 15.69
CA THR A 752 -23.57 -19.28 16.97
C THR A 752 -22.74 -20.20 17.88
N ASP A 753 -22.38 -19.73 19.08
CA ASP A 753 -21.85 -20.53 20.20
C ASP A 753 -20.57 -21.33 19.88
N HIS A 754 -19.85 -20.93 18.84
CA HIS A 754 -18.60 -21.58 18.48
C HIS A 754 -17.56 -21.31 19.57
N ILE A 755 -16.71 -22.29 19.90
CA ILE A 755 -15.75 -22.13 21.01
C ILE A 755 -14.83 -20.91 20.84
N HIS A 756 -14.43 -20.61 19.60
CA HIS A 756 -13.64 -19.44 19.24
C HIS A 756 -14.36 -18.09 19.47
N GLU A 757 -15.70 -18.04 19.44
CA GLU A 757 -16.47 -16.82 19.75
C GLU A 757 -16.25 -16.40 21.20
N ARG A 758 -16.40 -17.37 22.11
CA ARG A 758 -16.13 -17.21 23.54
C ARG A 758 -14.64 -17.00 23.83
N GLU A 759 -13.77 -17.68 23.09
CA GLU A 759 -12.31 -17.54 23.23
C GLU A 759 -11.85 -16.11 22.92
N VAL A 760 -12.23 -15.58 21.75
CA VAL A 760 -11.93 -14.19 21.36
C VAL A 760 -12.54 -13.21 22.36
N SER A 761 -13.80 -13.44 22.77
CA SER A 761 -14.47 -12.53 23.70
C SER A 761 -13.78 -12.48 25.08
N ASN A 762 -13.38 -13.65 25.60
CA ASN A 762 -12.70 -13.76 26.89
C ASN A 762 -11.30 -13.11 26.86
N GLN A 763 -10.54 -13.31 25.78
CA GLN A 763 -9.16 -12.83 25.70
C GLN A 763 -9.06 -11.32 25.35
N LEU A 764 -10.02 -10.76 24.62
CA LEU A 764 -10.08 -9.32 24.34
C LEU A 764 -10.87 -8.51 25.40
N GLY A 765 -11.63 -9.18 26.27
CA GLY A 765 -12.48 -8.51 27.27
C GLY A 765 -13.72 -7.82 26.70
N VAL A 766 -14.09 -8.10 25.45
CA VAL A 766 -15.23 -7.51 24.73
C VAL A 766 -15.98 -8.60 23.96
N GLU A 767 -17.31 -8.56 23.94
CA GLU A 767 -18.10 -9.55 23.19
C GLU A 767 -17.87 -9.43 21.68
N VAL A 768 -17.82 -10.56 20.97
CA VAL A 768 -17.83 -10.64 19.50
C VAL A 768 -18.85 -11.65 19.02
N ALA A 769 -19.41 -11.45 17.83
CA ALA A 769 -20.21 -12.46 17.13
C ALA A 769 -19.34 -13.14 16.05
N PHE A 770 -19.35 -14.48 15.97
CA PHE A 770 -18.47 -15.24 15.08
C PHE A 770 -19.16 -16.36 14.31
N ILE A 771 -19.04 -16.33 12.98
CA ILE A 771 -19.72 -17.25 12.06
C ILE A 771 -18.69 -18.05 11.21
N PRO A 772 -18.15 -19.17 11.73
CA PRO A 772 -17.16 -20.01 11.06
C PRO A 772 -17.73 -20.89 9.95
N HIS A 773 -17.03 -20.98 8.82
CA HIS A 773 -17.35 -21.80 7.65
C HIS A 773 -16.15 -22.59 7.13
N VAL A 774 -16.37 -23.68 6.40
CA VAL A 774 -15.34 -24.48 5.73
C VAL A 774 -15.58 -24.54 4.23
N ALA A 775 -14.47 -24.47 3.48
CA ALA A 775 -14.43 -24.55 2.02
C ALA A 775 -13.47 -25.65 1.54
N SER A 776 -13.45 -25.88 0.22
CA SER A 776 -12.75 -27.01 -0.43
C SER A 776 -11.22 -26.95 -0.46
N TRP A 777 -10.59 -25.84 -0.11
CA TRP A 777 -9.12 -25.76 -0.05
C TRP A 777 -8.56 -26.46 1.20
N PHE A 778 -7.33 -26.96 1.14
CA PHE A 778 -6.74 -27.76 2.24
C PHE A 778 -6.49 -26.93 3.50
N GLN A 779 -5.74 -25.83 3.40
CA GLN A 779 -5.32 -25.01 4.54
C GLN A 779 -5.37 -23.50 4.22
N GLY A 780 -5.41 -22.69 5.28
CA GLY A 780 -5.60 -21.25 5.24
C GLY A 780 -6.98 -20.83 5.76
N ILE A 781 -7.01 -19.73 6.51
CA ILE A 781 -8.19 -19.02 7.01
C ILE A 781 -8.22 -17.62 6.42
N HIS A 782 -9.43 -17.14 6.08
CA HIS A 782 -9.72 -15.73 5.86
C HIS A 782 -10.88 -15.30 6.75
N HIS A 783 -10.67 -14.25 7.53
CA HIS A 783 -11.72 -13.51 8.23
C HIS A 783 -12.05 -12.22 7.49
N THR A 784 -13.33 -11.90 7.44
CA THR A 784 -13.85 -10.56 7.18
C THR A 784 -14.51 -10.07 8.47
N ILE A 785 -13.99 -8.99 9.04
CA ILE A 785 -14.36 -8.50 10.38
C ILE A 785 -15.00 -7.13 10.24
N SER A 786 -16.28 -7.00 10.55
CA SER A 786 -17.01 -5.73 10.59
C SER A 786 -17.04 -5.19 12.01
N VAL A 787 -16.42 -4.03 12.23
CA VAL A 787 -16.23 -3.39 13.54
C VAL A 787 -16.99 -2.05 13.58
N PRO A 788 -18.04 -1.91 14.40
CA PRO A 788 -18.66 -0.61 14.71
C PRO A 788 -17.70 0.26 15.54
N LEU A 789 -17.63 1.56 15.25
CA LEU A 789 -16.69 2.50 15.88
C LEU A 789 -17.43 3.60 16.65
N ASP A 790 -16.90 3.99 17.82
CA ASP A 790 -17.50 4.98 18.71
C ASP A 790 -17.40 6.42 18.15
N ARG A 791 -16.32 6.67 17.41
CA ARG A 791 -15.97 7.91 16.71
C ARG A 791 -15.68 7.66 15.24
N THR A 792 -15.43 8.73 14.50
CA THR A 792 -15.15 8.69 13.07
C THR A 792 -13.66 8.53 12.79
N PHE A 793 -13.31 7.59 11.92
CA PHE A 793 -11.96 7.41 11.39
C PHE A 793 -11.97 7.42 9.85
N SER A 794 -10.82 7.65 9.24
CA SER A 794 -10.55 7.32 7.84
C SER A 794 -9.86 5.96 7.71
N SER A 795 -9.85 5.38 6.50
CA SER A 795 -9.08 4.16 6.21
C SER A 795 -7.58 4.30 6.49
N ARG A 796 -7.03 5.53 6.39
CA ARG A 796 -5.63 5.81 6.73
C ARG A 796 -5.40 5.69 8.23
N ASP A 797 -6.28 6.25 9.05
CA ASP A 797 -6.16 6.23 10.50
C ASP A 797 -6.23 4.80 11.04
N ILE A 798 -7.20 4.01 10.55
CA ILE A 798 -7.29 2.59 10.92
C ILE A 798 -6.02 1.85 10.50
N ARG A 799 -5.52 2.04 9.28
CA ARG A 799 -4.28 1.38 8.83
C ARG A 799 -3.09 1.76 9.72
N GLN A 800 -2.96 3.03 10.10
CA GLN A 800 -1.89 3.51 10.99
C GLN A 800 -1.97 2.83 12.37
N ILE A 801 -3.17 2.74 12.97
CA ILE A 801 -3.39 2.05 14.25
C ILE A 801 -2.87 0.60 14.22
N TYR A 802 -3.09 -0.14 13.13
CA TYR A 802 -2.56 -1.51 13.00
C TYR A 802 -1.04 -1.54 12.77
N GLN A 803 -0.51 -0.59 11.99
CA GLN A 803 0.94 -0.47 11.75
C GLN A 803 1.69 -0.15 13.06
N ASP A 804 1.16 0.74 13.88
CA ASP A 804 1.75 1.11 15.17
C ASP A 804 1.62 -0.04 16.18
N ARG A 805 0.44 -0.67 16.27
CA ARG A 805 0.19 -1.76 17.24
C ARG A 805 1.05 -2.99 16.97
N TYR A 806 1.41 -3.27 15.72
CA TYR A 806 2.23 -4.42 15.32
C TYR A 806 3.63 -4.04 14.83
N ALA A 807 4.09 -2.83 15.14
CA ALA A 807 5.46 -2.40 14.82
C ALA A 807 6.50 -3.39 15.37
N GLY A 808 7.42 -3.82 14.50
CA GLY A 808 8.49 -4.78 14.82
C GLY A 808 8.08 -6.25 14.87
N GLU A 809 6.78 -6.59 14.81
CA GLU A 809 6.34 -7.99 14.75
C GLU A 809 6.79 -8.68 13.46
N LYS A 810 7.51 -9.80 13.56
CA LYS A 810 7.96 -10.53 12.36
C LYS A 810 6.93 -11.51 11.80
N LEU A 811 5.92 -11.85 12.59
CA LEU A 811 4.85 -12.79 12.22
C LEU A 811 3.50 -12.08 12.05
N VAL A 812 3.47 -10.75 11.97
CA VAL A 812 2.27 -9.97 11.62
C VAL A 812 2.63 -8.96 10.52
N ARG A 813 1.97 -9.07 9.36
CA ARG A 813 2.17 -8.20 8.21
C ARG A 813 0.92 -7.37 7.95
N VAL A 814 1.04 -6.05 8.02
CA VAL A 814 -0.06 -5.11 7.75
C VAL A 814 -0.01 -4.66 6.28
N THR A 815 -0.99 -5.10 5.48
CA THR A 815 -1.12 -4.80 4.04
C THR A 815 -2.17 -3.71 3.79
N GLY A 816 -2.06 -2.98 2.68
CA GLY A 816 -3.14 -2.07 2.26
C GLY A 816 -4.35 -2.85 1.78
N GLU A 817 -4.12 -3.74 0.81
CA GLU A 817 -5.13 -4.59 0.19
C GLU A 817 -5.64 -5.72 1.11
N PRO A 818 -6.85 -6.25 0.88
CA PRO A 818 -7.36 -7.44 1.56
C PRO A 818 -6.46 -8.66 1.29
N PRO A 819 -5.88 -9.30 2.31
CA PRO A 819 -5.03 -10.46 2.11
C PRO A 819 -5.84 -11.71 1.72
N SER A 820 -5.19 -12.64 1.01
CA SER A 820 -5.86 -13.82 0.44
C SER A 820 -5.39 -15.14 1.04
N VAL A 821 -6.30 -16.13 1.12
CA VAL A 821 -6.01 -17.50 1.56
C VAL A 821 -4.85 -18.11 0.77
N LYS A 822 -4.83 -17.90 -0.56
CA LYS A 822 -3.80 -18.45 -1.45
C LYS A 822 -2.40 -17.90 -1.14
N ALA A 823 -2.29 -16.66 -0.69
CA ALA A 823 -1.00 -16.04 -0.33
C ALA A 823 -0.48 -16.51 1.03
N ILE A 824 -1.37 -16.70 2.02
CA ILE A 824 -0.98 -17.07 3.39
C ILE A 824 -0.83 -18.59 3.59
N SER A 825 -1.45 -19.42 2.74
CA SER A 825 -1.40 -20.88 2.85
C SER A 825 0.05 -21.37 2.76
N GLY A 826 0.53 -22.03 3.81
CA GLY A 826 1.93 -22.47 3.95
C GLY A 826 2.87 -21.41 4.52
N LYS A 827 2.36 -20.26 5.00
CA LYS A 827 3.14 -19.21 5.65
C LYS A 827 2.94 -19.17 7.17
N HIS A 828 3.94 -18.64 7.86
CA HIS A 828 4.09 -18.71 9.31
C HIS A 828 3.52 -17.52 10.09
N GLY A 829 3.01 -16.49 9.38
CA GLY A 829 2.50 -15.26 9.98
C GLY A 829 0.98 -15.07 9.86
N VAL A 830 0.56 -13.87 10.27
CA VAL A 830 -0.76 -13.29 10.07
C VAL A 830 -0.63 -12.15 9.08
N GLU A 831 -1.53 -12.08 8.10
CA GLU A 831 -1.70 -10.88 7.27
C GLU A 831 -3.00 -10.16 7.64
N VAL A 832 -2.94 -8.84 7.79
CA VAL A 832 -4.11 -8.00 8.05
C VAL A 832 -4.13 -6.83 7.08
N GLY A 833 -5.26 -6.60 6.42
CA GLY A 833 -5.41 -5.51 5.46
C GLY A 833 -6.84 -5.34 4.97
N GLY A 834 -7.03 -4.59 3.89
CA GLY A 834 -8.35 -4.32 3.34
C GLY A 834 -9.18 -3.41 4.25
N PHE A 835 -8.58 -2.31 4.71
CA PHE A 835 -9.14 -1.37 5.69
C PHE A 835 -10.28 -0.51 5.11
N GLY A 836 -11.42 -1.12 4.81
CA GLY A 836 -12.58 -0.46 4.23
C GLY A 836 -13.42 0.26 5.29
N VAL A 837 -13.30 1.60 5.39
CA VAL A 837 -14.13 2.40 6.30
C VAL A 837 -15.39 2.90 5.57
N HIS A 838 -16.53 2.74 6.22
CA HIS A 838 -17.81 3.24 5.72
C HIS A 838 -17.81 4.78 5.63
N SER A 839 -18.56 5.37 4.70
CA SER A 839 -18.58 6.83 4.45
C SER A 839 -18.97 7.69 5.68
N SER A 840 -19.62 7.10 6.69
CA SER A 840 -19.91 7.77 7.96
C SER A 840 -18.74 7.81 8.95
N GLY A 841 -17.60 7.16 8.65
CA GLY A 841 -16.45 6.99 9.54
C GLY A 841 -16.67 6.05 10.74
N LYS A 842 -17.91 5.64 11.02
CA LYS A 842 -18.32 4.90 12.25
C LYS A 842 -18.38 3.37 12.12
N ARG A 843 -17.84 2.81 11.04
CA ARG A 843 -17.71 1.35 10.87
C ARG A 843 -16.55 1.06 9.94
N VAL A 844 -15.69 0.13 10.33
CA VAL A 844 -14.65 -0.40 9.47
C VAL A 844 -14.87 -1.87 9.20
N VAL A 845 -14.48 -2.32 8.01
CA VAL A 845 -14.28 -3.74 7.69
C VAL A 845 -12.79 -3.96 7.52
N VAL A 846 -12.25 -5.00 8.15
CA VAL A 846 -10.86 -5.45 7.97
C VAL A 846 -10.82 -6.93 7.64
N CYS A 847 -9.85 -7.34 6.83
CA CYS A 847 -9.60 -8.73 6.49
C CYS A 847 -8.33 -9.23 7.21
N ALA A 848 -8.40 -10.41 7.81
CA ALA A 848 -7.26 -11.06 8.47
C ALA A 848 -7.12 -12.50 8.00
N THR A 849 -5.93 -12.90 7.56
CA THR A 849 -5.65 -14.26 7.07
C THR A 849 -4.48 -14.90 7.81
N ILE A 850 -4.57 -16.21 8.02
CA ILE A 850 -3.51 -17.06 8.59
C ILE A 850 -3.48 -18.40 7.87
N ASP A 851 -2.38 -19.14 7.96
CA ASP A 851 -2.44 -20.59 7.81
C ASP A 851 -2.96 -21.24 9.10
N ASN A 852 -4.00 -22.09 9.00
CA ASN A 852 -4.66 -22.68 10.16
C ASN A 852 -3.88 -23.82 10.83
N LEU A 853 -2.90 -24.42 10.14
CA LEU A 853 -2.02 -25.46 10.69
C LEU A 853 -0.72 -24.85 11.22
N LEU A 854 -0.23 -23.77 10.62
CA LEU A 854 1.00 -23.08 11.01
C LEU A 854 0.74 -21.99 12.08
N LYS A 855 0.52 -20.72 11.71
CA LYS A 855 0.27 -19.64 12.69
C LYS A 855 -1.01 -19.87 13.51
N GLY A 856 -1.95 -20.63 12.97
CA GLY A 856 -3.15 -21.07 13.69
C GLY A 856 -2.93 -22.20 14.70
N ALA A 857 -1.77 -22.88 14.69
CA ALA A 857 -1.45 -23.94 15.65
C ALA A 857 0.07 -24.22 15.82
N ALA A 858 0.72 -24.89 14.86
CA ALA A 858 2.08 -25.43 15.03
C ALA A 858 3.19 -24.37 15.17
N THR A 859 3.11 -23.27 14.41
CA THR A 859 4.05 -22.14 14.54
C THR A 859 3.80 -21.36 15.81
N GLN A 860 2.53 -21.18 16.20
CA GLN A 860 2.16 -20.57 17.48
C GLN A 860 2.75 -21.38 18.64
N CYS A 861 2.64 -22.72 18.57
CA CYS A 861 3.24 -23.64 19.52
C CYS A 861 4.75 -23.47 19.61
N LEU A 862 5.46 -23.45 18.46
CA LEU A 862 6.92 -23.28 18.47
C LEU A 862 7.34 -21.90 19.00
N GLN A 863 6.65 -20.82 18.66
CA GLN A 863 6.92 -19.47 19.18
C GLN A 863 6.75 -19.43 20.71
N ASN A 864 5.71 -20.09 21.23
CA ASN A 864 5.49 -20.24 22.67
C ASN A 864 6.57 -21.10 23.35
N MET A 865 6.97 -22.21 22.74
CA MET A 865 8.05 -23.08 23.22
C MET A 865 9.38 -22.35 23.27
N ASN A 866 9.72 -21.58 22.22
CA ASN A 866 10.94 -20.77 22.15
C ASN A 866 11.00 -19.77 23.30
N LEU A 867 9.89 -19.07 23.57
CA LEU A 867 9.79 -18.14 24.69
C LEU A 867 10.02 -18.85 26.03
N ALA A 868 9.26 -19.91 26.32
CA ALA A 868 9.25 -20.61 27.60
C ALA A 868 10.53 -21.45 27.90
N LEU A 869 11.26 -21.87 26.86
CA LEU A 869 12.50 -22.64 26.98
C LEU A 869 13.78 -21.78 26.86
N GLY A 870 13.63 -20.46 26.67
CA GLY A 870 14.75 -19.52 26.63
C GLY A 870 15.54 -19.51 25.32
N PHE A 871 14.88 -19.75 24.19
CA PHE A 871 15.45 -19.60 22.84
C PHE A 871 15.03 -18.26 22.22
N ALA A 872 15.61 -17.88 21.07
CA ALA A 872 15.14 -16.68 20.37
C ALA A 872 13.71 -16.91 19.84
N GLU A 873 12.83 -15.93 19.98
CA GLU A 873 11.38 -16.10 19.75
C GLU A 873 11.03 -16.73 18.38
N TYR A 874 11.74 -16.33 17.34
CA TYR A 874 11.53 -16.76 15.95
C TYR A 874 12.50 -17.86 15.49
N GLU A 875 13.23 -18.48 16.41
CA GLU A 875 14.18 -19.55 16.09
C GLU A 875 13.45 -20.77 15.50
N GLY A 876 13.99 -21.36 14.43
CA GLY A 876 13.34 -22.45 13.69
C GLY A 876 12.04 -22.10 12.96
N ILE A 877 11.61 -20.83 12.95
CA ILE A 877 10.41 -20.36 12.25
C ILE A 877 10.84 -19.58 10.98
N PRO A 878 10.44 -20.01 9.77
CA PRO A 878 10.64 -19.24 8.55
C PRO A 878 9.88 -17.90 8.59
N LEU A 879 10.51 -16.84 8.05
CA LEU A 879 10.03 -15.45 8.13
C LEU A 879 9.71 -14.82 6.76
N ASP A 880 9.81 -15.61 5.69
CA ASP A 880 9.59 -15.25 4.28
C ASP A 880 8.15 -15.44 3.81
#